data_AF-A0A6F9XP23-F1
#
_entry.id   AF-A0A6F9XP23-F1
#
_cell.length_a   1.000
_cell.length_b   1.000
_cell.length_c   1.000
_cell.angle_alpha   90.00
_cell.angle_beta   90.00
_cell.angle_gamma   90.00
#
_symmetry.space_group_name_H-M   'P 1'
#
loop_
_entity.id
_entity.type
_entity.pdbx_description
1 polymer ?
#
loop_
_entity_poly.entity_id
_entity_poly.type
_entity_poly.pdbx_seq_one_letter_code
_entity_poly.pdbx_strand_id
1 'polypeptide(L)'
;MKYFILCEKPSAGQIFSEALGGARGEFNGMQYVIGNAHGHLFRLAEPQEQVDDPMLAQQLSKFLNLETIPWNLANFKWDKVYLEQKNFKTGRKTTTKGDVERLANLASECDAIIIATDNDPSGEGDVLGMEIVQAFPFRKPIYRLHYEDDAVVSIRKAFERKQLTPMDTNDLTYRKGLARERFDYATMQLSRLATRYAAENGYDGLIRPGRLKSVIMDLIYTRTRTRDNFQAEMRYQAVFEDENKNRFKSRNANAFADQYQAENQLSQLRASTITIEDAKRKKKQAPKLFDFAKVGSVMTKFGYKPKEVIDTYQRLYEKGYLSYPRTEDKEITVEQFNDLLQIVDVIANIVGIDSTLLVNRTPRRPYVTDKGLAHGANRPGLTVPESLDALRVEFGDCGARIYEIVAKSYLATLAADYEYDYTLAYVTDFPDFRASKSVGVVPGYKNVLGILEHKNEDTKTKDVDSNDKPFGTNAFPALYSFETSKPSEPTVKMVLDYLTKNEVGHGATRMATLANLMENKSASATLTERKGKLVLTPLGYLTGAAIHNCLISSPRATVQLTDLMKQVEEGKVSFAKIYEVANYIIEKDRQTMVANLAHVGADTYLTDKLPLKNNNSALKVKGVWKGKEISFKKVYMDHTFTADEIQKLLAGQTITITVTSKKGKEFTIDGLLAEKEYNGRRYVGFSVPAWER
;
A
#
# COMPACT_ATOMS: atom_id res chain seq x y z
N MET A 1 -21.31 39.98 5.33
CA MET A 1 -20.04 39.28 5.61
C MET A 1 -19.63 38.51 4.37
N LYS A 2 -18.42 38.78 3.86
CA LYS A 2 -17.85 38.18 2.66
C LYS A 2 -16.86 37.08 3.04
N TYR A 3 -16.95 35.91 2.43
CA TYR A 3 -16.14 34.74 2.78
C TYR A 3 -15.12 34.40 1.69
N PHE A 4 -13.90 34.05 2.08
CA PHE A 4 -12.94 33.41 1.19
C PHE A 4 -13.01 31.89 1.36
N ILE A 5 -13.33 31.15 0.31
CA ILE A 5 -13.42 29.68 0.33
C ILE A 5 -12.12 29.11 -0.21
N LEU A 6 -11.35 28.44 0.64
CA LEU A 6 -10.09 27.77 0.30
C LEU A 6 -10.36 26.30 -0.03
N CYS A 7 -10.25 25.95 -1.31
CA CYS A 7 -10.33 24.58 -1.81
C CYS A 7 -8.94 23.94 -1.94
N GLU A 8 -8.84 22.61 -1.81
CA GLU A 8 -7.55 21.90 -1.86
C GLU A 8 -6.86 21.94 -3.24
N LYS A 9 -7.65 21.88 -4.31
CA LYS A 9 -7.18 21.67 -5.68
C LYS A 9 -8.08 22.38 -6.70
N PRO A 10 -7.61 22.62 -7.94
CA PRO A 10 -8.39 23.33 -8.96
C PRO A 10 -9.74 22.68 -9.25
N SER A 11 -9.81 21.34 -9.32
CA SER A 11 -11.07 20.63 -9.57
C SER A 11 -12.09 20.84 -8.46
N ALA A 12 -11.66 20.82 -7.19
CA ALA A 12 -12.54 21.17 -6.07
C ALA A 12 -13.03 22.63 -6.18
N GLY A 13 -12.13 23.57 -6.52
CA GLY A 13 -12.50 24.97 -6.74
C GLY A 13 -13.56 25.14 -7.84
N GLN A 14 -13.47 24.35 -8.92
CA GLN A 14 -14.45 24.36 -10.00
C GLN A 14 -15.82 23.81 -9.53
N ILE A 15 -15.83 22.69 -8.82
CA ILE A 15 -17.05 22.10 -8.26
C ILE A 15 -17.77 23.11 -7.35
N PHE A 16 -17.03 23.78 -6.46
CA PHE A 16 -17.59 24.84 -5.61
C PHE A 16 -18.11 26.03 -6.42
N SER A 17 -17.41 26.43 -7.48
CA SER A 17 -17.86 27.50 -8.37
C SER A 17 -19.17 27.12 -9.06
N GLU A 18 -19.30 25.90 -9.57
CA GLU A 18 -20.53 25.41 -10.20
C GLU A 18 -21.68 25.31 -9.17
N ALA A 19 -21.39 24.82 -7.97
CA ALA A 19 -22.38 24.68 -6.91
C ALA A 19 -22.93 26.03 -6.41
N LEU A 20 -22.07 27.05 -6.29
CA LEU A 20 -22.44 28.35 -5.70
C LEU A 20 -22.81 29.41 -6.74
N GLY A 21 -22.58 29.17 -8.04
CA GLY A 21 -22.99 30.07 -9.13
C GLY A 21 -21.88 30.99 -9.65
N GLY A 22 -20.61 30.60 -9.50
CA GLY A 22 -19.43 31.30 -10.02
C GLY A 22 -18.28 31.34 -9.00
N ALA A 23 -17.09 31.76 -9.43
CA ALA A 23 -15.91 31.89 -8.57
C ALA A 23 -16.00 33.05 -7.55
N ARG A 24 -16.89 34.01 -7.83
CA ARG A 24 -17.27 35.10 -6.94
C ARG A 24 -18.77 35.30 -7.07
N GLY A 25 -19.47 35.53 -5.96
CA GLY A 25 -20.92 35.69 -5.99
C GLY A 25 -21.52 35.86 -4.61
N GLU A 26 -22.83 35.62 -4.56
CA GLU A 26 -23.61 35.61 -3.33
C GLU A 26 -24.46 34.34 -3.31
N PHE A 27 -24.44 33.62 -2.19
CA PHE A 27 -25.30 32.47 -1.95
C PHE A 27 -26.01 32.66 -0.60
N ASN A 28 -27.34 32.67 -0.60
CA ASN A 28 -28.18 32.90 0.58
C ASN A 28 -27.76 34.13 1.41
N GLY A 29 -27.56 35.28 0.76
CA GLY A 29 -27.17 36.53 1.44
C GLY A 29 -25.70 36.59 1.87
N MET A 30 -24.91 35.55 1.60
CA MET A 30 -23.49 35.48 1.96
C MET A 30 -22.62 35.66 0.71
N GLN A 31 -21.88 36.77 0.66
CA GLN A 31 -20.92 37.01 -0.42
C GLN A 31 -19.71 36.09 -0.28
N TYR A 32 -19.13 35.65 -1.39
CA TYR A 32 -17.99 34.76 -1.36
C TYR A 32 -16.99 34.98 -2.51
N VAL A 33 -15.76 34.53 -2.29
CA VAL A 33 -14.67 34.44 -3.28
C VAL A 33 -14.03 33.07 -3.12
N ILE A 34 -13.90 32.32 -4.22
CA ILE A 34 -13.29 30.99 -4.23
C ILE A 34 -11.82 31.11 -4.62
N GLY A 35 -10.95 30.42 -3.88
CA GLY A 35 -9.57 30.18 -4.24
C GLY A 35 -9.19 28.73 -3.99
N ASN A 36 -8.26 28.20 -4.77
CA ASN A 36 -7.79 26.83 -4.62
C ASN A 36 -6.27 26.75 -4.50
N ALA A 37 -5.78 25.80 -3.71
CA ALA A 37 -4.40 25.31 -3.77
C ALA A 37 -4.23 24.30 -4.91
N HIS A 38 -3.14 23.53 -4.89
CA HIS A 38 -2.89 22.43 -5.82
C HIS A 38 -2.31 21.22 -5.07
N GLY A 39 -2.88 20.93 -3.89
CA GLY A 39 -2.29 20.06 -2.86
C GLY A 39 -1.46 20.87 -1.86
N HIS A 40 -0.57 20.18 -1.13
CA HIS A 40 0.30 20.79 -0.13
C HIS A 40 1.13 21.93 -0.73
N LEU A 41 1.17 23.08 -0.06
CA LEU A 41 2.04 24.20 -0.42
C LEU A 41 3.28 24.29 0.48
N PHE A 42 3.32 23.50 1.54
CA PHE A 42 4.41 23.45 2.50
C PHE A 42 4.95 22.03 2.65
N ARG A 43 6.14 21.94 3.24
CA ARG A 43 6.73 20.72 3.80
C ARG A 43 7.43 21.07 5.11
N LEU A 44 7.69 20.07 5.95
CA LEU A 44 8.64 20.23 7.04
C LEU A 44 10.03 20.61 6.49
N ALA A 45 10.68 21.58 7.14
CA ALA A 45 12.08 21.93 6.88
C ALA A 45 12.98 20.71 7.10
N GLU A 46 14.16 20.69 6.47
CA GLU A 46 15.11 19.58 6.59
C GLU A 46 15.60 19.41 8.04
N PRO A 47 16.09 18.22 8.46
CA PRO A 47 16.44 17.97 9.86
C PRO A 47 17.42 18.98 10.48
N GLN A 48 18.39 19.46 9.71
CA GLN A 48 19.34 20.49 10.15
C GLN A 48 18.73 21.89 10.33
N GLU A 49 17.59 22.16 9.69
CA GLU A 49 16.88 23.45 9.77
C GLU A 49 15.88 23.46 10.94
N GLN A 50 15.57 22.28 11.49
CA GLN A 50 14.64 22.09 12.60
C GLN A 50 15.24 22.39 13.97
N VAL A 51 16.55 22.58 14.08
CA VAL A 51 17.27 22.78 15.34
C VAL A 51 18.02 24.12 15.31
N ASP A 52 18.16 24.76 16.47
CA ASP A 52 18.88 26.04 16.57
C ASP A 52 20.39 25.88 16.85
N ASP A 53 20.79 24.76 17.47
CA ASP A 53 22.20 24.46 17.74
C ASP A 53 22.97 24.22 16.42
N PRO A 54 23.98 25.05 16.08
CA PRO A 54 24.72 24.92 14.82
C PRO A 54 25.53 23.62 14.70
N MET A 55 26.05 23.09 15.81
CA MET A 55 26.78 21.82 15.82
C MET A 55 25.84 20.66 15.55
N LEU A 56 24.68 20.63 16.23
CA LEU A 56 23.65 19.62 15.99
C LEU A 56 23.12 19.71 14.56
N ALA A 57 22.85 20.91 14.04
CA ALA A 57 22.45 21.12 12.65
C ALA A 57 23.49 20.54 11.67
N GLN A 58 24.77 20.82 11.90
CA GLN A 58 25.84 20.26 11.09
C GLN A 58 25.88 18.72 11.15
N GLN A 59 25.66 18.12 12.31
CA GLN A 59 25.61 16.67 12.45
C GLN A 59 24.40 16.06 11.73
N LEU A 60 23.22 16.68 11.81
CA LEU A 60 21.98 16.22 11.18
C LEU A 60 21.98 16.35 9.65
N SER A 61 22.72 17.33 9.12
CA SER A 61 22.88 17.56 7.67
C SER A 61 23.57 16.39 6.94
N LYS A 62 24.37 15.61 7.66
CA LYS A 62 25.11 14.48 7.10
C LYS A 62 24.21 13.24 7.10
N PHE A 63 23.64 12.90 5.93
CA PHE A 63 22.71 11.77 5.77
C PHE A 63 23.23 10.44 6.35
N LEU A 64 24.54 10.17 6.24
CA LEU A 64 25.17 8.92 6.69
C LEU A 64 25.75 8.99 8.13
N ASN A 65 25.54 10.09 8.85
CA ASN A 65 25.94 10.17 10.26
C ASN A 65 24.91 9.47 11.14
N LEU A 66 25.23 8.25 11.60
CA LEU A 66 24.33 7.44 12.42
C LEU A 66 24.46 7.68 13.93
N GLU A 67 25.48 8.42 14.37
CA GLU A 67 25.77 8.69 15.79
C GLU A 67 24.70 9.55 16.45
N THR A 68 23.98 10.34 15.66
CA THR A 68 22.91 11.22 16.15
C THR A 68 21.54 10.54 16.24
N ILE A 69 21.41 9.30 15.76
CA ILE A 69 20.14 8.59 15.75
C ILE A 69 20.03 7.75 17.06
N PRO A 70 18.89 7.71 17.76
CA PRO A 70 17.68 8.47 17.49
C PRO A 70 17.83 9.95 17.81
N TRP A 71 17.24 10.82 16.98
CA TRP A 71 17.22 12.26 17.21
C TRP A 71 16.46 12.60 18.50
N ASN A 72 16.95 13.62 19.21
CA ASN A 72 16.17 14.25 20.27
C ASN A 72 15.13 15.18 19.64
N LEU A 73 13.93 14.65 19.39
CA LEU A 73 12.82 15.38 18.75
C LEU A 73 12.26 16.52 19.59
N ALA A 74 12.60 16.61 20.88
CA ALA A 74 12.26 17.78 21.70
C ALA A 74 13.01 19.05 21.27
N ASN A 75 14.15 18.90 20.57
CA ASN A 75 14.90 20.03 20.01
C ASN A 75 14.34 20.51 18.66
N PHE A 76 13.35 19.83 18.09
CA PHE A 76 12.82 20.15 16.76
C PHE A 76 11.72 21.21 16.87
N LYS A 77 11.85 22.28 16.09
CA LYS A 77 10.89 23.39 16.00
C LYS A 77 9.60 23.01 15.25
N TRP A 78 9.69 22.00 14.38
CA TRP A 78 8.62 21.61 13.44
C TRP A 78 8.26 22.71 12.45
N ASP A 79 9.27 23.48 12.05
CA ASP A 79 9.16 24.56 11.09
C ASP A 79 8.76 24.04 9.70
N LYS A 80 7.97 24.85 9.01
CA LYS A 80 7.48 24.60 7.66
C LYS A 80 8.16 25.53 6.67
N VAL A 81 8.46 25.00 5.49
CA VAL A 81 9.01 25.75 4.37
C VAL A 81 8.16 25.52 3.13
N TYR A 82 8.14 26.51 2.24
CA TYR A 82 7.49 26.38 0.94
C TYR A 82 8.08 25.20 0.17
N LEU A 83 7.24 24.51 -0.59
CA LEU A 83 7.74 23.53 -1.56
C LEU A 83 8.62 24.25 -2.59
N GLU A 84 9.80 23.68 -2.82
CA GLU A 84 10.73 24.13 -3.85
C GLU A 84 10.96 22.98 -4.84
N GLN A 85 10.79 23.26 -6.12
CA GLN A 85 11.21 22.37 -7.20
C GLN A 85 12.38 22.99 -7.94
N LYS A 86 13.45 22.22 -8.07
CA LYS A 86 14.61 22.60 -8.88
C LYS A 86 14.58 21.83 -10.18
N ASN A 87 14.54 22.55 -11.29
CA ASN A 87 14.77 21.94 -12.59
C ASN A 87 16.26 21.59 -12.71
N PHE A 88 16.59 20.30 -12.74
CA PHE A 88 17.98 19.85 -12.80
C PHE A 88 18.69 20.20 -14.11
N LYS A 89 17.95 20.47 -15.20
CA LYS A 89 18.53 20.86 -16.50
C LYS A 89 18.85 22.36 -16.55
N THR A 90 17.95 23.19 -16.04
CA THR A 90 18.06 24.67 -16.15
C THR A 90 18.55 25.35 -14.87
N GLY A 91 18.59 24.63 -13.75
CA GLY A 91 18.90 25.18 -12.43
C GLY A 91 17.81 26.07 -11.83
N ARG A 92 16.74 26.38 -12.60
CA ARG A 92 15.64 27.25 -12.15
C ARG A 92 14.90 26.61 -10.98
N LYS A 93 14.67 27.41 -9.95
CA LYS A 93 13.86 27.05 -8.77
C LYS A 93 12.47 27.66 -8.90
N THR A 94 11.44 26.87 -8.65
CA THR A 94 10.06 27.34 -8.51
C THR A 94 9.58 27.03 -7.11
N THR A 95 8.87 27.97 -6.49
CA THR A 95 8.39 27.85 -5.11
C THR A 95 6.90 28.09 -5.04
N THR A 96 6.21 27.41 -4.12
CA THR A 96 4.78 27.62 -3.84
C THR A 96 4.46 28.92 -3.09
N LYS A 97 5.47 29.75 -2.78
CA LYS A 97 5.27 31.06 -2.14
C LYS A 97 4.29 31.96 -2.91
N GLY A 98 4.41 32.00 -4.24
CA GLY A 98 3.51 32.79 -5.09
C GLY A 98 2.06 32.33 -5.04
N ASP A 99 1.82 31.02 -4.83
CA ASP A 99 0.47 30.49 -4.63
C ASP A 99 -0.14 31.00 -3.32
N VAL A 100 0.64 31.00 -2.25
CA VAL A 100 0.21 31.52 -0.94
C VAL A 100 -0.05 33.02 -1.01
N GLU A 101 0.81 33.79 -1.68
CA GLU A 101 0.61 35.23 -1.89
C GLU A 101 -0.68 35.51 -2.69
N ARG A 102 -0.94 34.73 -3.75
CA ARG A 102 -2.19 34.83 -4.52
C ARG A 102 -3.41 34.53 -3.66
N LEU A 103 -3.37 33.47 -2.86
CA LEU A 103 -4.48 33.10 -1.96
C LEU A 103 -4.68 34.14 -0.85
N ALA A 104 -3.60 34.67 -0.28
CA ALA A 104 -3.64 35.74 0.71
C ALA A 104 -4.27 37.02 0.14
N ASN A 105 -3.96 37.37 -1.12
CA ASN A 105 -4.56 38.52 -1.78
C ASN A 105 -6.09 38.36 -1.93
N LEU A 106 -6.55 37.20 -2.40
CA LEU A 106 -8.00 36.90 -2.49
C LEU A 106 -8.68 36.93 -1.12
N ALA A 107 -8.04 36.33 -0.12
CA ALA A 107 -8.53 36.29 1.24
C ALA A 107 -8.54 37.68 1.89
N SER A 108 -7.66 38.59 1.49
CA SER A 108 -7.56 39.96 2.04
C SER A 108 -8.83 40.77 1.79
N GLU A 109 -9.53 40.50 0.68
CA GLU A 109 -10.78 41.17 0.28
C GLU A 109 -12.04 40.67 1.02
N CYS A 110 -11.91 39.70 1.92
CA CYS A 110 -13.04 39.01 2.59
C CYS A 110 -13.02 39.24 4.11
N ASP A 111 -14.13 39.05 4.80
CA ASP A 111 -14.23 39.22 6.26
C ASP A 111 -13.78 37.97 7.03
N ALA A 112 -13.96 36.78 6.43
CA ALA A 112 -13.63 35.49 7.03
C ALA A 112 -13.13 34.47 5.99
N ILE A 113 -12.55 33.38 6.49
CA ILE A 113 -11.99 32.29 5.67
C ILE A 113 -12.79 31.01 5.95
N ILE A 114 -13.12 30.26 4.91
CA ILE A 114 -13.72 28.92 4.97
C ILE A 114 -12.69 27.95 4.41
N ILE A 115 -12.24 26.99 5.22
CA ILE A 115 -11.43 25.85 4.78
C ILE A 115 -12.38 24.79 4.22
N ALA A 116 -12.29 24.57 2.90
CA ALA A 116 -13.07 23.61 2.14
C ALA A 116 -12.16 22.58 1.44
N THR A 117 -11.18 22.08 2.20
CA THR A 117 -10.32 20.95 1.81
C THR A 117 -11.02 19.62 2.06
N ASP A 118 -10.49 18.52 1.48
CA ASP A 118 -11.12 17.20 1.56
C ASP A 118 -11.33 16.78 3.03
N ASN A 119 -12.48 16.16 3.36
CA ASN A 119 -12.80 15.66 4.70
C ASN A 119 -12.29 14.23 4.87
N ASP A 120 -10.99 14.07 5.11
CA ASP A 120 -10.38 12.75 5.24
C ASP A 120 -10.14 12.34 6.71
N PRO A 121 -10.35 11.05 7.09
CA PRO A 121 -10.16 10.60 8.47
C PRO A 121 -8.75 10.76 9.04
N SER A 122 -7.74 11.03 8.21
CA SER A 122 -6.37 11.25 8.65
C SER A 122 -6.05 12.71 9.02
N GLY A 123 -6.94 13.65 8.71
CA GLY A 123 -6.76 15.08 8.95
C GLY A 123 -5.75 15.73 8.00
N GLU A 124 -5.49 15.13 6.84
CA GLU A 124 -4.55 15.68 5.85
C GLU A 124 -5.09 16.98 5.23
N GLY A 125 -6.38 17.00 4.88
CA GLY A 125 -7.05 18.19 4.37
C GLY A 125 -7.03 19.35 5.37
N ASP A 126 -7.19 19.07 6.66
CA ASP A 126 -7.14 20.08 7.73
C ASP A 126 -5.73 20.63 7.91
N VAL A 127 -4.70 19.78 7.86
CA VAL A 127 -3.29 20.21 7.89
C VAL A 127 -2.99 21.14 6.72
N LEU A 128 -3.32 20.73 5.50
CA LEU A 128 -3.09 21.50 4.29
C LEU A 128 -3.78 22.88 4.36
N GLY A 129 -5.07 22.89 4.70
CA GLY A 129 -5.85 24.12 4.79
C GLY A 129 -5.31 25.07 5.86
N MET A 130 -5.04 24.55 7.06
CA MET A 130 -4.59 25.35 8.20
C MET A 130 -3.20 25.94 7.98
N GLU A 131 -2.27 25.19 7.40
CA GLU A 131 -0.92 25.69 7.08
C GLU A 131 -0.93 26.89 6.13
N ILE A 132 -1.79 26.84 5.10
CA ILE A 132 -1.97 27.94 4.15
C ILE A 132 -2.53 29.17 4.87
N VAL A 133 -3.57 29.00 5.68
CA VAL A 133 -4.20 30.12 6.39
C VAL A 133 -3.28 30.72 7.44
N GLN A 134 -2.51 29.91 8.16
CA GLN A 134 -1.52 30.37 9.13
C GLN A 134 -0.39 31.18 8.48
N ALA A 135 -0.06 30.89 7.22
CA ALA A 135 0.95 31.61 6.45
C ALA A 135 0.47 32.97 5.91
N PHE A 136 -0.84 33.29 5.98
CA PHE A 136 -1.32 34.61 5.59
C PHE A 136 -0.77 35.70 6.51
N PRO A 137 -0.55 36.94 6.01
CA PRO A 137 0.00 38.03 6.82
C PRO A 137 -1.03 38.66 7.77
N PHE A 138 -2.27 38.15 7.80
CA PHE A 138 -3.37 38.65 8.63
C PHE A 138 -4.10 37.49 9.30
N ARG A 139 -4.97 37.82 10.26
CA ARG A 139 -5.82 36.86 10.98
C ARG A 139 -7.29 37.27 10.81
N LYS A 140 -8.13 36.30 10.45
CA LYS A 140 -9.57 36.47 10.22
C LYS A 140 -10.29 35.27 10.85
N PRO A 141 -11.60 35.37 11.16
CA PRO A 141 -12.38 34.23 11.60
C PRO A 141 -12.27 33.08 10.58
N ILE A 142 -12.00 31.88 11.08
CA ILE A 142 -11.85 30.66 10.28
C ILE A 142 -13.05 29.77 10.52
N TYR A 143 -13.60 29.25 9.44
CA TYR A 143 -14.64 28.25 9.46
C TYR A 143 -14.15 26.99 8.75
N ARG A 144 -14.55 25.81 9.22
CA ARG A 144 -14.35 24.56 8.51
C ARG A 144 -15.65 24.11 7.85
N LEU A 145 -15.52 23.68 6.60
CA LEU A 145 -16.62 23.13 5.82
C LEU A 145 -16.59 21.60 5.81
N HIS A 146 -17.51 20.96 6.52
CA HIS A 146 -17.72 19.51 6.44
C HIS A 146 -18.84 19.20 5.46
N TYR A 147 -18.49 18.52 4.37
CA TYR A 147 -19.38 18.08 3.31
C TYR A 147 -19.09 16.61 3.03
N GLU A 148 -20.15 15.84 2.79
CA GLU A 148 -20.07 14.39 2.60
C GLU A 148 -19.53 14.07 1.20
N ASP A 149 -20.07 14.74 0.18
CA ASP A 149 -19.65 14.57 -1.21
C ASP A 149 -19.67 15.89 -2.00
N ASP A 150 -19.16 15.81 -3.24
CA ASP A 150 -19.04 16.93 -4.18
C ASP A 150 -20.40 17.33 -4.82
N ALA A 151 -21.52 16.75 -4.39
CA ALA A 151 -22.82 17.09 -4.96
C ALA A 151 -23.21 18.54 -4.62
N VAL A 152 -23.82 19.24 -5.58
CA VAL A 152 -24.25 20.64 -5.42
C VAL A 152 -25.10 20.84 -4.16
N VAL A 153 -26.02 19.91 -3.88
CA VAL A 153 -26.90 19.97 -2.70
C VAL A 153 -26.11 19.78 -1.40
N SER A 154 -25.14 18.86 -1.37
CA SER A 154 -24.24 18.62 -0.23
C SER A 154 -23.42 19.87 0.08
N ILE A 155 -22.76 20.45 -0.93
CA ILE A 155 -21.94 21.65 -0.80
C ILE A 155 -22.76 22.85 -0.30
N ARG A 156 -23.95 23.07 -0.87
CA ARG A 156 -24.85 24.17 -0.47
C ARG A 156 -25.29 24.04 0.99
N LYS A 157 -25.73 22.84 1.40
CA LYS A 157 -26.11 22.56 2.79
C LYS A 157 -24.92 22.74 3.75
N ALA A 158 -23.73 22.29 3.36
CA ALA A 158 -22.52 22.45 4.15
C ALA A 158 -22.14 23.92 4.31
N PHE A 159 -22.22 24.72 3.24
CA PHE A 159 -21.91 26.16 3.25
C PHE A 159 -22.77 26.95 4.25
N GLU A 160 -24.04 26.58 4.38
CA GLU A 160 -24.95 27.14 5.39
C GLU A 160 -24.56 26.72 6.80
N ARG A 161 -24.16 25.46 6.99
CA ARG A 161 -23.85 24.83 8.29
C ARG A 161 -22.37 24.92 8.70
N LYS A 162 -21.56 25.72 8.00
CA LYS A 162 -20.13 25.92 8.30
C LYS A 162 -19.91 26.16 9.79
N GLN A 163 -18.89 25.51 10.35
CA GLN A 163 -18.61 25.59 11.79
C GLN A 163 -17.43 26.51 12.01
N LEU A 164 -17.51 27.34 13.06
CA LEU A 164 -16.39 28.16 13.47
C LEU A 164 -15.29 27.25 14.04
N THR A 165 -14.05 27.46 13.60
CA THR A 165 -12.93 26.58 13.92
C THR A 165 -11.78 27.40 14.51
N PRO A 166 -11.16 26.95 15.63
CA PRO A 166 -9.99 27.59 16.19
C PRO A 166 -8.82 27.65 15.18
N MET A 167 -7.99 28.68 15.31
CA MET A 167 -6.87 28.97 14.40
C MET A 167 -5.52 28.37 14.88
N ASP A 168 -5.57 27.30 15.66
CA ASP A 168 -4.40 26.74 16.31
C ASP A 168 -4.57 25.25 16.61
N THR A 169 -3.65 24.70 17.42
CA THR A 169 -3.69 23.32 17.90
C THR A 169 -4.87 23.00 18.83
N ASN A 170 -5.84 23.90 19.02
CA ASN A 170 -7.11 23.58 19.67
C ASN A 170 -8.11 22.95 18.69
N ASP A 171 -7.86 23.00 17.38
CA ASP A 171 -8.54 22.13 16.42
C ASP A 171 -8.03 20.69 16.58
N LEU A 172 -8.93 19.81 17.03
CA LEU A 172 -8.63 18.42 17.36
C LEU A 172 -8.16 17.61 16.14
N THR A 173 -8.79 17.82 14.98
CA THR A 173 -8.49 17.08 13.75
C THR A 173 -7.16 17.56 13.13
N TYR A 174 -6.87 18.86 13.21
CA TYR A 174 -5.55 19.38 12.84
C TYR A 174 -4.42 18.77 13.68
N ARG A 175 -4.61 18.60 15.00
CA ARG A 175 -3.61 17.94 15.88
C ARG A 175 -3.31 16.51 15.43
N LYS A 176 -4.33 15.76 14.99
CA LYS A 176 -4.19 14.40 14.50
C LYS A 176 -3.27 14.33 13.28
N GLY A 177 -3.53 15.20 12.31
CA GLY A 177 -2.73 15.29 11.08
C GLY A 177 -1.28 15.67 11.39
N LEU A 178 -1.06 16.64 12.28
CA LEU A 178 0.28 16.98 12.78
C LEU A 178 0.96 15.80 13.49
N ALA A 179 0.25 15.03 14.30
CA ALA A 179 0.82 13.88 15.02
C ALA A 179 1.34 12.84 14.02
N ARG A 180 0.55 12.58 12.96
CA ARG A 180 0.94 11.70 11.87
C ARG A 180 2.14 12.21 11.10
N GLU A 181 2.12 13.47 10.70
CA GLU A 181 3.21 14.07 9.95
C GLU A 181 4.53 14.03 10.73
N ARG A 182 4.50 14.42 12.01
CA ARG A 182 5.68 14.42 12.87
C ARG A 182 6.24 13.02 13.10
N PHE A 183 5.38 12.01 13.25
CA PHE A 183 5.79 10.61 13.32
C PHE A 183 6.44 10.12 12.01
N ASP A 184 5.77 10.34 10.88
CA ASP A 184 6.24 9.89 9.57
C ASP A 184 7.58 10.61 9.22
N TYR A 185 7.75 11.87 9.64
CA TYR A 185 9.01 12.61 9.54
C TYR A 185 10.11 12.04 10.44
N ALA A 186 9.80 11.80 11.73
CA ALA A 186 10.76 11.23 12.68
C ALA A 186 11.31 9.87 12.23
N THR A 187 10.44 9.01 11.70
CA THR A 187 10.80 7.66 11.24
C THR A 187 11.60 7.63 9.94
N MET A 188 11.81 8.78 9.27
CA MET A 188 12.75 8.89 8.14
C MET A 188 14.17 8.45 8.52
N GLN A 189 14.53 8.53 9.81
CA GLN A 189 15.79 8.01 10.36
C GLN A 189 16.04 6.53 9.99
N LEU A 190 14.97 5.71 9.91
CA LEU A 190 15.07 4.31 9.48
C LEU A 190 15.61 4.17 8.05
N SER A 191 15.33 5.12 7.17
CA SER A 191 15.88 5.12 5.80
C SER A 191 17.38 5.36 5.80
N ARG A 192 17.88 6.23 6.70
CA ARG A 192 19.32 6.48 6.89
C ARG A 192 20.02 5.23 7.41
N LEU A 193 19.45 4.61 8.45
CA LEU A 193 19.96 3.38 9.05
C LEU A 193 20.02 2.25 8.02
N ALA A 194 18.88 1.88 7.43
CA ALA A 194 18.80 0.75 6.50
C ALA A 194 19.74 0.94 5.29
N THR A 195 19.74 2.13 4.68
CA THR A 195 20.59 2.41 3.51
C THR A 195 22.07 2.38 3.88
N ARG A 196 22.46 2.96 5.02
CA ARG A 196 23.86 2.98 5.45
C ARG A 196 24.37 1.59 5.79
N TYR A 197 23.62 0.81 6.57
CA TYR A 197 24.01 -0.55 6.94
C TYR A 197 24.01 -1.50 5.75
N ALA A 198 23.11 -1.32 4.78
CA ALA A 198 23.14 -2.09 3.54
C ALA A 198 24.43 -1.79 2.75
N ALA A 199 24.80 -0.51 2.64
CA ALA A 199 26.04 -0.08 2.01
C ALA A 199 27.29 -0.62 2.73
N GLU A 200 27.32 -0.63 4.07
CA GLU A 200 28.42 -1.22 4.84
C GLU A 200 28.58 -2.73 4.61
N ASN A 201 27.48 -3.42 4.31
CA ASN A 201 27.46 -4.84 3.93
C ASN A 201 27.60 -5.06 2.40
N GLY A 202 27.97 -4.03 1.66
CA GLY A 202 28.32 -4.12 0.24
C GLY A 202 27.14 -3.99 -0.74
N TYR A 203 25.94 -3.64 -0.29
CA TYR A 203 24.75 -3.50 -1.14
C TYR A 203 24.45 -2.04 -1.48
N ASP A 204 24.17 -1.75 -2.75
CA ASP A 204 23.66 -0.44 -3.17
C ASP A 204 22.12 -0.43 -3.19
N GLY A 205 21.54 0.74 -2.92
CA GLY A 205 20.10 0.93 -2.97
C GLY A 205 19.56 1.80 -1.82
N LEU A 206 18.71 2.76 -2.17
CA LEU A 206 18.04 3.61 -1.20
C LEU A 206 16.84 2.86 -0.60
N ILE A 207 17.02 2.35 0.62
CA ILE A 207 15.96 1.67 1.37
C ILE A 207 15.13 2.72 2.08
N ARG A 208 13.82 2.73 1.82
CA ARG A 208 12.89 3.72 2.37
C ARG A 208 11.80 3.01 3.19
N PRO A 209 12.05 2.60 4.44
CA PRO A 209 11.00 2.06 5.31
C PRO A 209 9.91 3.11 5.58
N GLY A 210 8.73 2.65 5.98
CA GLY A 210 7.61 3.49 6.41
C GLY A 210 6.38 2.65 6.70
N ARG A 211 5.56 3.06 7.67
CA ARG A 211 4.55 2.19 8.32
C ARG A 211 3.68 1.34 7.39
N LEU A 212 3.15 1.91 6.30
CA LEU A 212 2.28 1.15 5.38
C LEU A 212 3.09 0.31 4.36
N LYS A 213 4.07 0.91 3.70
CA LYS A 213 4.89 0.23 2.70
C LYS A 213 5.74 -0.89 3.30
N SER A 214 6.20 -0.73 4.55
CA SER A 214 6.99 -1.73 5.26
C SER A 214 6.16 -2.97 5.57
N VAL A 215 4.90 -2.82 6.02
CA VAL A 215 3.96 -3.95 6.21
C VAL A 215 3.73 -4.70 4.90
N ILE A 216 3.53 -3.98 3.79
CA ILE A 216 3.35 -4.58 2.46
C ILE A 216 4.59 -5.36 2.03
N MET A 217 5.77 -4.74 2.16
CA MET A 217 7.03 -5.33 1.73
C MET A 217 7.39 -6.56 2.57
N ASP A 218 7.19 -6.53 3.88
CA ASP A 218 7.42 -7.67 4.77
C ASP A 218 6.51 -8.84 4.42
N LEU A 219 5.20 -8.60 4.25
CA LEU A 219 4.23 -9.62 3.83
C LEU A 219 4.66 -10.30 2.52
N ILE A 220 5.02 -9.52 1.51
CA ILE A 220 5.42 -10.05 0.20
C ILE A 220 6.75 -10.80 0.32
N TYR A 221 7.72 -10.26 1.06
CA TYR A 221 9.02 -10.88 1.30
C TYR A 221 8.89 -12.23 2.01
N THR A 222 8.21 -12.27 3.15
CA THR A 222 7.97 -13.51 3.90
C THR A 222 7.24 -14.52 3.02
N ARG A 223 6.16 -14.12 2.33
CA ARG A 223 5.40 -15.03 1.48
C ARG A 223 6.23 -15.59 0.33
N THR A 224 7.04 -14.76 -0.31
CA THR A 224 7.92 -15.15 -1.42
C THR A 224 8.99 -16.11 -0.93
N ARG A 225 9.65 -15.81 0.20
CA ARG A 225 10.68 -16.67 0.79
C ARG A 225 10.13 -18.01 1.25
N THR A 226 9.01 -18.03 1.98
CA THR A 226 8.33 -19.28 2.39
C THR A 226 7.94 -20.10 1.18
N ARG A 227 7.48 -19.45 0.11
CA ARG A 227 7.13 -20.12 -1.14
C ARG A 227 8.38 -20.71 -1.80
N ASP A 228 9.44 -19.95 -1.98
CA ASP A 228 10.61 -20.41 -2.74
C ASP A 228 11.34 -21.55 -2.02
N ASN A 229 11.38 -21.50 -0.68
CA ASN A 229 11.96 -22.55 0.16
C ASN A 229 10.99 -23.71 0.46
N PHE A 230 9.75 -23.65 -0.06
CA PHE A 230 8.75 -24.69 0.20
C PHE A 230 9.18 -26.03 -0.41
N GLN A 231 9.23 -27.05 0.43
CA GLN A 231 9.35 -28.45 0.02
C GLN A 231 8.02 -29.14 0.27
N ALA A 232 7.52 -29.86 -0.74
CA ALA A 232 6.31 -30.65 -0.57
C ALA A 232 6.59 -31.79 0.41
N GLU A 233 5.70 -31.95 1.38
CA GLU A 233 5.73 -33.03 2.36
C GLU A 233 4.52 -33.92 2.12
N MET A 234 4.72 -35.24 2.06
CA MET A 234 3.61 -36.17 2.11
C MET A 234 2.96 -36.14 3.49
N ARG A 235 1.64 -36.06 3.51
CA ARG A 235 0.81 -36.18 4.70
C ARG A 235 -0.18 -37.30 4.53
N TYR A 236 -0.46 -37.99 5.63
CA TYR A 236 -1.35 -39.15 5.69
C TYR A 236 -2.50 -38.87 6.65
N GLN A 237 -3.69 -39.31 6.29
CA GLN A 237 -4.91 -39.10 7.05
C GLN A 237 -5.82 -40.32 6.93
N ALA A 238 -6.31 -40.83 8.05
CA ALA A 238 -7.44 -41.77 8.05
C ALA A 238 -8.72 -41.02 7.69
N VAL A 239 -9.43 -41.48 6.66
CA VAL A 239 -10.68 -40.93 6.17
C VAL A 239 -11.68 -42.05 5.90
N PHE A 240 -12.90 -41.70 5.50
CA PHE A 240 -13.80 -42.63 4.82
C PHE A 240 -13.99 -42.24 3.37
N GLU A 241 -14.13 -43.23 2.49
CA GLU A 241 -14.60 -43.06 1.11
C GLU A 241 -15.85 -43.89 0.87
N ASP A 242 -16.83 -43.33 0.18
CA ASP A 242 -18.02 -44.08 -0.25
C ASP A 242 -17.83 -44.78 -1.61
N GLU A 243 -18.88 -45.49 -2.07
CA GLU A 243 -18.86 -46.19 -3.36
C GLU A 243 -18.63 -45.26 -4.56
N ASN A 244 -18.96 -43.98 -4.40
CA ASN A 244 -18.78 -42.95 -5.41
C ASN A 244 -17.44 -42.24 -5.32
N LYS A 245 -16.57 -42.58 -4.36
CA LYS A 245 -15.31 -41.88 -4.04
C LYS A 245 -15.51 -40.50 -3.44
N ASN A 246 -16.58 -40.32 -2.66
CA ASN A 246 -16.75 -39.14 -1.83
C ASN A 246 -16.04 -39.34 -0.50
N ARG A 247 -15.22 -38.37 -0.12
CA ARG A 247 -14.35 -38.43 1.05
C ARG A 247 -14.97 -37.71 2.24
N PHE A 248 -15.09 -38.43 3.34
CA PHE A 248 -15.52 -37.91 4.63
C PHE A 248 -14.29 -37.73 5.53
N LYS A 249 -14.06 -36.51 6.00
CA LYS A 249 -12.93 -36.16 6.85
C LYS A 249 -13.42 -35.91 8.26
N SER A 250 -12.65 -36.32 9.27
CA SER A 250 -12.94 -35.99 10.67
C SER A 250 -12.87 -34.48 10.89
N ARG A 251 -13.79 -33.90 11.67
CA ARG A 251 -13.69 -32.50 12.12
C ARG A 251 -12.40 -32.21 12.89
N ASN A 252 -11.87 -33.21 13.58
CA ASN A 252 -10.62 -33.15 14.34
C ASN A 252 -9.47 -33.82 13.59
N ALA A 253 -9.56 -33.87 12.25
CA ALA A 253 -8.58 -34.49 11.39
C ALA A 253 -7.15 -34.03 11.67
N ASN A 254 -6.29 -34.96 12.05
CA ASN A 254 -4.84 -34.79 12.01
C ASN A 254 -4.33 -35.33 10.68
N ALA A 255 -3.52 -34.52 9.99
CA ALA A 255 -2.73 -34.96 8.86
C ALA A 255 -1.31 -35.22 9.36
N PHE A 256 -0.94 -36.51 9.45
CA PHE A 256 0.32 -36.95 10.02
C PHE A 256 1.42 -36.95 8.97
N ALA A 257 2.65 -36.67 9.39
CA ALA A 257 3.83 -36.86 8.54
C ALA A 257 4.23 -38.35 8.45
N ASP A 258 4.02 -39.09 9.55
CA ASP A 258 4.26 -40.53 9.63
C ASP A 258 3.01 -41.32 9.23
N GLN A 259 3.15 -42.19 8.23
CA GLN A 259 2.08 -43.05 7.74
C GLN A 259 1.55 -43.99 8.85
N TYR A 260 2.43 -44.49 9.73
CA TYR A 260 2.04 -45.43 10.78
C TYR A 260 1.03 -44.82 11.78
N GLN A 261 1.16 -43.52 12.06
CA GLN A 261 0.20 -42.81 12.90
C GLN A 261 -1.20 -42.75 12.27
N ALA A 262 -1.26 -42.53 10.96
CA ALA A 262 -2.53 -42.54 10.22
C ALA A 262 -3.12 -43.96 10.14
N GLU A 263 -2.30 -44.99 9.96
CA GLU A 263 -2.74 -46.40 9.94
C GLU A 263 -3.25 -46.87 11.32
N ASN A 264 -2.62 -46.44 12.41
CA ASN A 264 -3.12 -46.70 13.76
C ASN A 264 -4.48 -46.06 14.01
N GLN A 265 -4.72 -44.85 13.49
CA GLN A 265 -6.06 -44.25 13.56
C GLN A 265 -7.05 -45.00 12.66
N LEU A 266 -6.62 -45.42 11.46
CA LEU A 266 -7.45 -46.16 10.51
C LEU A 266 -7.91 -47.51 11.07
N SER A 267 -7.07 -48.22 11.83
CA SER A 267 -7.41 -49.53 12.43
C SER A 267 -8.53 -49.47 13.48
N GLN A 268 -8.83 -48.28 14.00
CA GLN A 268 -9.96 -48.04 14.91
C GLN A 268 -11.29 -47.79 14.17
N LEU A 269 -11.24 -47.67 12.84
CA LEU A 269 -12.40 -47.39 12.00
C LEU A 269 -12.92 -48.68 11.35
N ARG A 270 -14.23 -48.76 11.10
CA ARG A 270 -14.88 -49.86 10.39
C ARG A 270 -15.87 -49.32 9.37
N ALA A 271 -16.19 -50.10 8.35
CA ALA A 271 -17.24 -49.74 7.40
C ALA A 271 -18.56 -49.43 8.13
N SER A 272 -19.28 -48.41 7.65
CA SER A 272 -20.54 -47.97 8.25
C SER A 272 -21.42 -47.32 7.18
N THR A 273 -22.70 -47.13 7.48
CA THR A 273 -23.62 -46.44 6.58
C THR A 273 -23.37 -44.93 6.61
N ILE A 274 -23.86 -44.24 5.58
CA ILE A 274 -23.86 -42.78 5.51
C ILE A 274 -25.23 -42.28 5.96
N THR A 275 -25.24 -41.32 6.88
CA THR A 275 -26.45 -40.59 7.28
C THR A 275 -26.43 -39.19 6.69
N ILE A 276 -27.52 -38.82 6.01
CA ILE A 276 -27.76 -37.45 5.56
C ILE A 276 -28.32 -36.66 6.74
N GLU A 277 -27.58 -35.64 7.20
CA GLU A 277 -27.98 -34.80 8.31
C GLU A 277 -28.84 -33.62 7.85
N ASP A 278 -28.49 -33.01 6.72
CA ASP A 278 -29.17 -31.84 6.18
C ASP A 278 -29.14 -31.91 4.65
N ALA A 279 -30.29 -31.75 4.02
CA ALA A 279 -30.44 -31.64 2.58
C ALA A 279 -31.47 -30.54 2.29
N LYS A 280 -31.00 -29.38 1.84
CA LYS A 280 -31.87 -28.23 1.60
C LYS A 280 -31.34 -27.28 0.53
N ARG A 281 -32.27 -26.60 -0.12
CA ARG A 281 -31.94 -25.46 -0.97
C ARG A 281 -31.52 -24.26 -0.11
N LYS A 282 -30.31 -23.75 -0.36
CA LYS A 282 -29.78 -22.54 0.25
C LYS A 282 -29.69 -21.42 -0.78
N LYS A 283 -29.83 -20.18 -0.32
CA LYS A 283 -29.62 -18.98 -1.12
C LYS A 283 -28.39 -18.25 -0.64
N LYS A 284 -27.62 -17.70 -1.58
CA LYS A 284 -26.50 -16.80 -1.32
C LYS A 284 -26.77 -15.50 -2.06
N GLN A 285 -26.85 -14.42 -1.30
CA GLN A 285 -26.98 -13.08 -1.87
C GLN A 285 -25.69 -12.67 -2.57
N ALA A 286 -25.79 -11.74 -3.53
CA ALA A 286 -24.63 -11.14 -4.18
C ALA A 286 -23.67 -10.52 -3.13
N PRO A 287 -22.36 -10.46 -3.39
CA PRO A 287 -21.46 -9.69 -2.54
C PRO A 287 -21.90 -8.23 -2.47
N LYS A 288 -21.49 -7.55 -1.39
CA LYS A 288 -21.63 -6.10 -1.30
C LYS A 288 -20.96 -5.40 -2.50
N LEU A 289 -21.39 -4.17 -2.77
CA LEU A 289 -20.80 -3.35 -3.82
C LEU A 289 -19.28 -3.24 -3.62
N PHE A 290 -18.57 -3.10 -4.75
CA PHE A 290 -17.13 -2.98 -4.72
C PHE A 290 -16.71 -1.65 -4.10
N ASP A 291 -15.70 -1.71 -3.25
CA ASP A 291 -14.89 -0.56 -2.86
C ASP A 291 -13.71 -0.41 -3.83
N PHE A 292 -12.94 0.66 -3.65
CA PHE A 292 -11.84 0.97 -4.55
C PHE A 292 -10.76 -0.12 -4.57
N ALA A 293 -10.53 -0.73 -3.40
CA ALA A 293 -9.56 -1.79 -3.22
C ALA A 293 -9.99 -3.03 -4.03
N LYS A 294 -11.28 -3.39 -4.00
CA LYS A 294 -11.83 -4.50 -4.78
C LYS A 294 -11.73 -4.21 -6.28
N VAL A 295 -12.11 -3.01 -6.75
CA VAL A 295 -11.94 -2.60 -8.16
C VAL A 295 -10.48 -2.75 -8.58
N GLY A 296 -9.54 -2.17 -7.83
CA GLY A 296 -8.11 -2.28 -8.09
C GLY A 296 -7.60 -3.72 -8.14
N SER A 297 -8.04 -4.55 -7.19
CA SER A 297 -7.67 -5.97 -7.15
C SER A 297 -8.15 -6.76 -8.37
N VAL A 298 -9.36 -6.48 -8.85
CA VAL A 298 -9.94 -7.14 -10.03
C VAL A 298 -9.23 -6.66 -11.30
N MET A 299 -9.00 -5.34 -11.43
CA MET A 299 -8.30 -4.75 -12.57
C MET A 299 -6.89 -5.33 -12.76
N THR A 300 -6.17 -5.63 -11.67
CA THR A 300 -4.84 -6.24 -11.78
C THR A 300 -4.85 -7.66 -12.35
N LYS A 301 -5.97 -8.40 -12.23
CA LYS A 301 -6.13 -9.71 -12.90
C LYS A 301 -6.23 -9.58 -14.41
N PHE A 302 -6.68 -8.42 -14.90
CA PHE A 302 -6.73 -8.07 -16.31
C PHE A 302 -5.42 -7.42 -16.82
N GLY A 303 -4.39 -7.31 -15.97
CA GLY A 303 -3.08 -6.79 -16.35
C GLY A 303 -2.91 -5.27 -16.22
N TYR A 304 -3.90 -4.56 -15.67
CA TYR A 304 -3.79 -3.12 -15.44
C TYR A 304 -2.99 -2.80 -14.18
N LYS A 305 -2.13 -1.79 -14.27
CA LYS A 305 -1.29 -1.38 -13.14
C LYS A 305 -2.09 -0.54 -12.14
N PRO A 306 -1.82 -0.63 -10.83
CA PRO A 306 -2.52 0.17 -9.82
C PRO A 306 -2.58 1.68 -10.13
N LYS A 307 -1.47 2.28 -10.60
CA LYS A 307 -1.42 3.71 -10.97
C LYS A 307 -2.37 4.05 -12.11
N GLU A 308 -2.38 3.23 -13.16
CA GLU A 308 -3.24 3.41 -14.32
C GLU A 308 -4.73 3.35 -13.93
N VAL A 309 -5.08 2.43 -13.03
CA VAL A 309 -6.44 2.29 -12.49
C VAL A 309 -6.82 3.52 -11.68
N ILE A 310 -5.95 4.01 -10.78
CA ILE A 310 -6.19 5.21 -9.99
C ILE A 310 -6.44 6.43 -10.88
N ASP A 311 -5.53 6.68 -11.81
CA ASP A 311 -5.57 7.87 -12.67
C ASP A 311 -6.77 7.81 -13.64
N THR A 312 -7.14 6.62 -14.12
CA THR A 312 -8.28 6.46 -15.05
C THR A 312 -9.62 6.51 -14.34
N TYR A 313 -9.74 5.89 -13.15
CA TYR A 313 -10.96 5.99 -12.35
C TYR A 313 -11.24 7.47 -12.00
N GLN A 314 -10.23 8.21 -11.55
CA GLN A 314 -10.37 9.62 -11.21
C GLN A 314 -10.94 10.45 -12.38
N ARG A 315 -10.45 10.23 -13.60
CA ARG A 315 -10.98 10.91 -14.80
C ARG A 315 -12.43 10.54 -15.12
N LEU A 316 -12.83 9.28 -14.92
CA LEU A 316 -14.22 8.84 -15.10
C LEU A 316 -15.15 9.49 -14.06
N TYR A 317 -14.67 9.61 -12.82
CA TYR A 317 -15.39 10.33 -11.75
C TYR A 317 -15.58 11.81 -12.07
N GLU A 318 -14.53 12.50 -12.50
CA GLU A 318 -14.57 13.93 -12.87
C GLU A 318 -15.53 14.22 -14.03
N LYS A 319 -15.85 13.21 -14.84
CA LYS A 319 -16.81 13.27 -15.94
C LYS A 319 -18.22 12.83 -15.54
N GLY A 320 -18.42 12.44 -14.28
CA GLY A 320 -19.70 11.98 -13.75
C GLY A 320 -20.10 10.56 -14.16
N TYR A 321 -19.21 9.79 -14.81
CA TYR A 321 -19.50 8.42 -15.24
C TYR A 321 -19.48 7.42 -14.07
N LEU A 322 -18.74 7.73 -13.02
CA LEU A 322 -18.60 6.91 -11.81
C LEU A 322 -18.75 7.77 -10.57
N SER A 323 -19.08 7.14 -9.44
CA SER A 323 -19.06 7.79 -8.13
C SER A 323 -17.62 7.99 -7.62
N TYR A 324 -17.48 8.70 -6.49
CA TYR A 324 -16.17 9.00 -5.92
C TYR A 324 -15.28 7.76 -5.72
N PRO A 325 -14.03 7.75 -6.24
CA PRO A 325 -13.17 6.56 -6.19
C PRO A 325 -12.79 6.14 -4.77
N ARG A 326 -12.52 7.07 -3.86
CA ARG A 326 -11.78 6.78 -2.61
C ARG A 326 -12.70 6.48 -1.42
N THR A 327 -13.79 5.77 -1.68
CA THR A 327 -14.74 5.32 -0.65
C THR A 327 -14.33 3.99 0.00
N GLU A 328 -14.62 3.85 1.29
CA GLU A 328 -14.59 2.56 2.01
C GLU A 328 -15.99 1.98 2.24
N ASP A 329 -17.04 2.73 1.88
CA ASP A 329 -18.41 2.29 1.99
C ASP A 329 -18.66 1.10 1.06
N LYS A 330 -19.45 0.14 1.54
CA LYS A 330 -19.88 -1.05 0.78
C LYS A 330 -21.39 -1.08 0.54
N GLU A 331 -22.05 0.01 0.92
CA GLU A 331 -23.49 0.24 0.85
C GLU A 331 -23.72 1.57 0.12
N ILE A 332 -24.93 1.80 -0.35
CA ILE A 332 -25.39 3.09 -0.91
C ILE A 332 -26.60 3.59 -0.11
N THR A 333 -26.86 4.89 -0.15
CA THR A 333 -28.06 5.45 0.49
C THR A 333 -29.33 5.12 -0.30
N VAL A 334 -30.49 5.25 0.34
CA VAL A 334 -31.80 5.11 -0.33
C VAL A 334 -31.95 6.09 -1.49
N GLU A 335 -31.47 7.33 -1.33
CA GLU A 335 -31.49 8.36 -2.38
C GLU A 335 -30.63 7.94 -3.59
N GLN A 336 -29.38 7.54 -3.35
CA GLN A 336 -28.48 7.05 -4.39
C GLN A 336 -29.03 5.83 -5.14
N PHE A 337 -29.72 4.93 -4.43
CA PHE A 337 -30.41 3.80 -5.05
C PHE A 337 -31.55 4.25 -5.97
N ASN A 338 -32.40 5.17 -5.50
CA ASN A 338 -33.55 5.66 -6.26
C ASN A 338 -33.12 6.43 -7.52
N ASP A 339 -32.03 7.18 -7.46
CA ASP A 339 -31.48 7.88 -8.62
C ASP A 339 -30.99 6.89 -9.70
N LEU A 340 -30.22 5.88 -9.28
CA LEU A 340 -29.71 4.85 -10.20
C LEU A 340 -30.80 3.95 -10.75
N LEU A 341 -31.89 3.71 -9.99
CA LEU A 341 -33.00 2.89 -10.43
C LEU A 341 -33.66 3.46 -11.70
N GLN A 342 -33.66 4.77 -11.89
CA GLN A 342 -34.24 5.45 -13.05
C GLN A 342 -33.49 5.15 -14.36
N ILE A 343 -32.20 4.83 -14.27
CA ILE A 343 -31.30 4.64 -15.41
C ILE A 343 -30.72 3.22 -15.49
N VAL A 344 -31.18 2.31 -14.63
CA VAL A 344 -30.61 0.98 -14.45
C VAL A 344 -30.62 0.14 -15.73
N ASP A 345 -31.70 0.21 -16.52
CA ASP A 345 -31.85 -0.58 -17.73
C ASP A 345 -30.92 -0.10 -18.84
N VAL A 346 -30.65 1.22 -18.88
CA VAL A 346 -29.65 1.80 -19.80
C VAL A 346 -28.25 1.33 -19.43
N ILE A 347 -27.91 1.38 -18.13
CA ILE A 347 -26.62 0.88 -17.61
C ILE A 347 -26.45 -0.61 -17.94
N ALA A 348 -27.48 -1.43 -17.71
CA ALA A 348 -27.46 -2.86 -17.98
C ALA A 348 -27.18 -3.16 -19.45
N ASN A 349 -27.87 -2.46 -20.36
CA ASN A 349 -27.66 -2.59 -21.81
C ASN A 349 -26.22 -2.26 -22.23
N ILE A 350 -25.63 -1.18 -21.70
CA ILE A 350 -24.26 -0.75 -22.03
C ILE A 350 -23.23 -1.83 -21.69
N VAL A 351 -23.43 -2.54 -20.57
CA VAL A 351 -22.50 -3.58 -20.11
C VAL A 351 -22.93 -5.00 -20.50
N GLY A 352 -23.92 -5.11 -21.39
CA GLY A 352 -24.38 -6.37 -21.98
C GLY A 352 -25.10 -7.29 -20.99
N ILE A 353 -25.83 -6.73 -20.03
CA ILE A 353 -26.62 -7.47 -19.04
C ILE A 353 -28.11 -7.37 -19.39
N ASP A 354 -28.75 -8.52 -19.48
CA ASP A 354 -30.20 -8.62 -19.65
C ASP A 354 -30.92 -8.07 -18.41
N SER A 355 -31.75 -7.05 -18.61
CA SER A 355 -32.49 -6.38 -17.55
C SER A 355 -33.51 -7.28 -16.86
N THR A 356 -33.93 -8.39 -17.48
CA THR A 356 -34.82 -9.39 -16.87
C THR A 356 -34.16 -10.11 -15.69
N LEU A 357 -32.82 -10.12 -15.62
CA LEU A 357 -32.09 -10.66 -14.47
C LEU A 357 -32.23 -9.77 -13.23
N LEU A 358 -32.57 -8.48 -13.39
CA LEU A 358 -32.60 -7.45 -12.34
C LEU A 358 -33.95 -7.39 -11.63
N VAL A 359 -34.30 -8.50 -10.96
CA VAL A 359 -35.62 -8.71 -10.34
C VAL A 359 -35.85 -7.91 -9.05
N ASN A 360 -34.79 -7.47 -8.37
CA ASN A 360 -34.87 -6.77 -7.09
C ASN A 360 -34.76 -5.25 -7.27
N ARG A 361 -35.90 -4.57 -7.53
CA ARG A 361 -35.97 -3.12 -7.80
C ARG A 361 -36.36 -2.24 -6.60
N THR A 362 -36.35 -2.80 -5.40
CA THR A 362 -36.57 -2.06 -4.14
C THR A 362 -35.31 -2.06 -3.29
N PRO A 363 -35.06 -1.02 -2.46
CA PRO A 363 -33.95 -1.01 -1.52
C PRO A 363 -33.89 -2.27 -0.66
N ARG A 364 -32.75 -2.95 -0.62
CA ARG A 364 -32.58 -4.18 0.17
C ARG A 364 -31.27 -4.19 0.96
N ARG A 365 -31.34 -4.64 2.22
CA ARG A 365 -30.13 -4.97 2.99
C ARG A 365 -29.48 -6.23 2.40
N PRO A 366 -28.14 -6.33 2.39
CA PRO A 366 -27.18 -5.43 3.02
C PRO A 366 -26.54 -4.40 2.07
N TYR A 367 -27.20 -4.01 0.96
CA TYR A 367 -26.63 -3.10 -0.05
C TYR A 367 -27.07 -1.65 0.12
N VAL A 368 -28.31 -1.45 0.56
CA VAL A 368 -28.89 -0.12 0.75
C VAL A 368 -29.10 0.14 2.23
N THR A 369 -28.75 1.35 2.68
CA THR A 369 -28.84 1.77 4.07
C THR A 369 -29.56 3.11 4.18
N ASP A 370 -30.24 3.28 5.31
CA ASP A 370 -30.91 4.50 5.77
C ASP A 370 -29.97 5.41 6.58
N LYS A 371 -28.75 4.94 6.88
CA LYS A 371 -27.71 5.70 7.58
C LYS A 371 -26.98 6.63 6.62
N GLY A 372 -26.52 7.77 7.16
CA GLY A 372 -25.56 8.64 6.46
C GLY A 372 -24.30 7.86 6.14
N LEU A 373 -23.80 8.03 4.91
CA LEU A 373 -22.56 7.45 4.41
C LEU A 373 -21.63 8.60 4.03
N ALA A 374 -20.32 8.39 4.07
CA ALA A 374 -19.39 9.43 3.64
C ALA A 374 -19.56 9.69 2.13
N HIS A 375 -19.54 8.63 1.31
CA HIS A 375 -19.68 8.76 -0.14
C HIS A 375 -20.60 7.70 -0.77
N GLY A 376 -20.86 6.60 -0.06
CA GLY A 376 -21.44 5.39 -0.63
C GLY A 376 -20.42 4.60 -1.46
N ALA A 377 -20.71 3.32 -1.71
CA ALA A 377 -19.83 2.42 -2.45
C ALA A 377 -19.59 2.87 -3.90
N ASN A 378 -18.55 2.33 -4.54
CA ASN A 378 -18.28 2.60 -5.95
C ASN A 378 -19.43 2.08 -6.82
N ARG A 379 -20.01 2.98 -7.61
CA ARG A 379 -21.19 2.75 -8.45
C ARG A 379 -21.12 3.59 -9.72
N PRO A 380 -21.93 3.29 -10.75
CA PRO A 380 -22.11 4.18 -11.88
C PRO A 380 -22.55 5.57 -11.41
N GLY A 381 -22.13 6.61 -12.11
CA GLY A 381 -22.67 7.96 -11.93
C GLY A 381 -23.97 8.15 -12.71
N LEU A 382 -24.57 9.33 -12.58
CA LEU A 382 -25.81 9.68 -13.28
C LEU A 382 -25.56 10.05 -14.75
N THR A 383 -24.32 10.41 -15.09
CA THR A 383 -23.90 10.54 -16.49
C THR A 383 -23.67 9.14 -17.04
N VAL A 384 -24.53 8.71 -17.97
CA VAL A 384 -24.41 7.40 -18.62
C VAL A 384 -23.64 7.55 -19.93
N PRO A 385 -22.57 6.77 -20.17
CA PRO A 385 -21.82 6.83 -21.42
C PRO A 385 -22.66 6.29 -22.59
N GLU A 386 -22.37 6.74 -23.81
CA GLU A 386 -23.05 6.24 -25.02
C GLU A 386 -22.83 4.74 -25.22
N SER A 387 -21.61 4.27 -24.99
CA SER A 387 -21.23 2.86 -25.08
C SER A 387 -19.90 2.60 -24.36
N LEU A 388 -19.57 1.33 -24.16
CA LEU A 388 -18.22 0.96 -23.70
C LEU A 388 -17.14 1.37 -24.73
N ASP A 389 -17.45 1.38 -26.03
CA ASP A 389 -16.50 1.81 -27.07
C ASP A 389 -16.19 3.30 -26.98
N ALA A 390 -17.20 4.14 -26.69
CA ALA A 390 -16.98 5.56 -26.42
C ALA A 390 -16.01 5.77 -25.24
N LEU A 391 -16.17 5.00 -24.16
CA LEU A 391 -15.24 5.02 -23.04
C LEU A 391 -13.84 4.50 -23.42
N ARG A 392 -13.72 3.50 -24.31
CA ARG A 392 -12.42 3.04 -24.82
C ARG A 392 -11.71 4.13 -25.59
N VAL A 393 -12.44 4.89 -26.41
CA VAL A 393 -11.89 6.00 -27.19
C VAL A 393 -11.41 7.14 -26.28
N GLU A 394 -12.20 7.55 -25.28
CA GLU A 394 -11.86 8.69 -24.41
C GLU A 394 -10.85 8.33 -23.29
N PHE A 395 -10.97 7.14 -22.69
CA PHE A 395 -10.21 6.75 -21.49
C PHE A 395 -9.32 5.51 -21.66
N GLY A 396 -9.34 4.87 -22.83
CA GLY A 396 -8.64 3.61 -23.11
C GLY A 396 -9.38 2.37 -22.60
N ASP A 397 -8.85 1.18 -22.92
CA ASP A 397 -9.44 -0.10 -22.47
C ASP A 397 -9.61 -0.19 -20.95
N CYS A 398 -8.68 0.41 -20.20
CA CYS A 398 -8.75 0.50 -18.76
C CYS A 398 -10.04 1.20 -18.31
N GLY A 399 -10.41 2.32 -18.95
CA GLY A 399 -11.59 3.10 -18.58
C GLY A 399 -12.89 2.35 -18.81
N ALA A 400 -13.06 1.77 -20.01
CA ALA A 400 -14.22 0.94 -20.30
C ALA A 400 -14.35 -0.26 -19.35
N ARG A 401 -13.22 -0.88 -19.00
CA ARG A 401 -13.19 -2.01 -18.05
C ARG A 401 -13.57 -1.60 -16.63
N ILE A 402 -13.07 -0.46 -16.15
CA ILE A 402 -13.45 0.05 -14.82
C ILE A 402 -14.96 0.27 -14.76
N TYR A 403 -15.53 0.95 -15.77
CA TYR A 403 -16.97 1.17 -15.84
C TYR A 403 -17.75 -0.14 -15.85
N GLU A 404 -17.36 -1.09 -16.70
CA GLU A 404 -17.98 -2.43 -16.78
C GLU A 404 -18.03 -3.12 -15.41
N ILE A 405 -16.90 -3.14 -14.68
CA ILE A 405 -16.78 -3.80 -13.38
C ILE A 405 -17.66 -3.13 -12.33
N VAL A 406 -17.62 -1.81 -12.25
CA VAL A 406 -18.38 -1.04 -11.25
C VAL A 406 -19.89 -1.16 -11.53
N ALA A 407 -20.30 -1.07 -12.79
CA ALA A 407 -21.68 -1.27 -13.20
C ALA A 407 -22.18 -2.69 -12.89
N LYS A 408 -21.44 -3.73 -13.28
CA LYS A 408 -21.80 -5.13 -12.98
C LYS A 408 -21.86 -5.40 -11.48
N SER A 409 -20.98 -4.78 -10.68
CA SER A 409 -21.05 -4.87 -9.21
C SER A 409 -22.36 -4.31 -8.66
N TYR A 410 -22.83 -3.16 -9.15
CA TYR A 410 -24.12 -2.60 -8.76
C TYR A 410 -25.29 -3.45 -9.25
N LEU A 411 -25.31 -3.82 -10.54
CA LEU A 411 -26.37 -4.62 -11.15
C LEU A 411 -26.54 -5.99 -10.47
N ALA A 412 -25.45 -6.60 -10.00
CA ALA A 412 -25.50 -7.86 -9.26
C ALA A 412 -26.32 -7.74 -7.96
N THR A 413 -26.37 -6.56 -7.35
CA THR A 413 -27.22 -6.30 -6.18
C THR A 413 -28.71 -6.22 -6.52
N LEU A 414 -29.07 -6.12 -7.80
CA LEU A 414 -30.46 -6.14 -8.26
C LEU A 414 -30.86 -7.52 -8.81
N ALA A 415 -29.88 -8.40 -9.05
CA ALA A 415 -30.13 -9.73 -9.55
C ALA A 415 -30.70 -10.69 -8.49
N ALA A 416 -31.30 -11.79 -8.95
CA ALA A 416 -31.74 -12.88 -8.08
C ALA A 416 -30.55 -13.49 -7.32
N ASP A 417 -30.82 -14.03 -6.13
CA ASP A 417 -29.80 -14.71 -5.34
C ASP A 417 -29.31 -15.98 -6.04
N TYR A 418 -28.06 -16.38 -5.78
CA TYR A 418 -27.56 -17.69 -6.20
C TYR A 418 -28.20 -18.77 -5.33
N GLU A 419 -28.86 -19.75 -5.95
CA GLU A 419 -29.48 -20.88 -5.24
C GLU A 419 -28.72 -22.17 -5.51
N TYR A 420 -28.48 -22.95 -4.45
CA TYR A 420 -27.79 -24.22 -4.52
C TYR A 420 -28.39 -25.25 -3.57
N ASP A 421 -28.41 -26.51 -4.00
CA ASP A 421 -28.78 -27.62 -3.14
C ASP A 421 -27.57 -28.02 -2.31
N TYR A 422 -27.71 -27.89 -0.99
CA TYR A 422 -26.68 -28.24 -0.02
C TYR A 422 -27.03 -29.55 0.65
N THR A 423 -26.08 -30.49 0.65
CA THR A 423 -26.18 -31.75 1.36
C THR A 423 -25.01 -31.91 2.32
N LEU A 424 -25.29 -32.14 3.60
CA LEU A 424 -24.33 -32.47 4.64
C LEU A 424 -24.58 -33.90 5.11
N ALA A 425 -23.54 -34.71 5.10
CA ALA A 425 -23.60 -36.11 5.47
C ALA A 425 -22.46 -36.46 6.43
N TYR A 426 -22.69 -37.50 7.22
CA TYR A 426 -21.69 -38.08 8.11
C TYR A 426 -21.73 -39.60 8.07
N VAL A 427 -20.66 -40.23 8.54
CA VAL A 427 -20.57 -41.69 8.69
C VAL A 427 -21.26 -42.10 9.99
N THR A 428 -22.31 -42.93 9.93
CA THR A 428 -23.27 -43.16 11.03
C THR A 428 -22.61 -43.52 12.36
N ASP A 429 -21.69 -44.48 12.35
CA ASP A 429 -20.98 -44.93 13.55
C ASP A 429 -19.81 -44.00 13.97
N PHE A 430 -19.45 -43.05 13.09
CA PHE A 430 -18.31 -42.14 13.25
C PHE A 430 -18.72 -40.70 12.87
N PRO A 431 -19.63 -40.06 13.62
CA PRO A 431 -20.29 -38.80 13.22
C PRO A 431 -19.34 -37.60 13.11
N ASP A 432 -18.11 -37.72 13.58
CA ASP A 432 -17.06 -36.72 13.35
C ASP A 432 -16.58 -36.70 11.89
N PHE A 433 -16.71 -37.80 11.14
CA PHE A 433 -16.35 -37.89 9.74
C PHE A 433 -17.48 -37.39 8.86
N ARG A 434 -17.26 -36.24 8.24
CA ARG A 434 -18.28 -35.48 7.53
C ARG A 434 -17.82 -35.08 6.15
N ALA A 435 -18.79 -34.92 5.26
CA ALA A 435 -18.62 -34.37 3.93
C ALA A 435 -19.80 -33.48 3.60
N SER A 436 -19.57 -32.44 2.80
CA SER A 436 -20.66 -31.60 2.29
C SER A 436 -20.55 -31.35 0.81
N LYS A 437 -21.70 -31.22 0.14
CA LYS A 437 -21.83 -30.94 -1.29
C LYS A 437 -22.75 -29.76 -1.52
N SER A 438 -22.46 -29.01 -2.58
CA SER A 438 -23.24 -27.86 -3.01
C SER A 438 -23.38 -27.90 -4.53
N VAL A 439 -24.60 -28.10 -5.03
CA VAL A 439 -24.89 -28.14 -6.47
C VAL A 439 -25.68 -26.88 -6.84
N GLY A 440 -25.13 -26.06 -7.74
CA GLY A 440 -25.79 -24.84 -8.20
C GLY A 440 -27.07 -25.14 -8.98
N VAL A 441 -28.16 -24.44 -8.65
CA VAL A 441 -29.48 -24.61 -9.27
C VAL A 441 -29.88 -23.35 -10.03
N VAL A 442 -29.78 -22.19 -9.38
CA VAL A 442 -30.08 -20.89 -9.98
C VAL A 442 -28.81 -20.04 -9.93
N PRO A 443 -28.21 -19.67 -11.07
CA PRO A 443 -26.98 -18.89 -11.07
C PRO A 443 -27.16 -17.48 -10.48
N GLY A 444 -28.35 -16.88 -10.67
CA GLY A 444 -28.70 -15.56 -10.12
C GLY A 444 -27.68 -14.49 -10.51
N TYR A 445 -27.22 -13.72 -9.52
CA TYR A 445 -26.23 -12.65 -9.67
C TYR A 445 -24.90 -13.09 -10.32
N LYS A 446 -24.58 -14.40 -10.33
CA LYS A 446 -23.37 -14.91 -11.00
C LYS A 446 -23.41 -14.70 -12.52
N ASN A 447 -24.59 -14.67 -13.13
CA ASN A 447 -24.75 -14.32 -14.55
C ASN A 447 -24.42 -12.84 -14.83
N VAL A 448 -24.54 -11.97 -13.82
CA VAL A 448 -24.19 -10.54 -13.94
C VAL A 448 -22.70 -10.32 -13.72
N LEU A 449 -22.11 -10.92 -12.68
CA LEU A 449 -20.69 -10.75 -12.38
C LEU A 449 -19.78 -11.54 -13.35
N GLY A 450 -20.24 -12.69 -13.87
CA GLY A 450 -19.49 -13.51 -14.82
C GLY A 450 -18.06 -13.82 -14.37
N ILE A 451 -17.08 -13.54 -15.22
CA ILE A 451 -15.65 -13.78 -14.95
C ILE A 451 -15.07 -12.91 -13.83
N LEU A 452 -15.80 -11.90 -13.35
CA LEU A 452 -15.35 -11.06 -12.22
C LEU A 452 -15.28 -11.86 -10.91
N GLU A 453 -16.03 -12.96 -10.81
CA GLU A 453 -16.00 -13.89 -9.66
C GLU A 453 -15.37 -15.27 -9.95
N HIS A 454 -15.25 -15.72 -11.21
CA HIS A 454 -14.93 -17.12 -11.46
C HIS A 454 -13.43 -17.49 -11.46
N LYS A 455 -13.01 -18.08 -10.32
CA LYS A 455 -12.30 -19.37 -10.14
C LYS A 455 -11.65 -19.34 -8.74
N ASN A 456 -12.28 -19.97 -7.73
CA ASN A 456 -11.73 -20.39 -6.42
C ASN A 456 -12.31 -19.78 -5.12
N GLU A 457 -13.40 -19.00 -5.12
CA GLU A 457 -13.94 -18.48 -3.84
C GLU A 457 -15.01 -19.38 -3.18
N ASP A 458 -15.79 -20.16 -3.94
CA ASP A 458 -16.83 -21.04 -3.35
C ASP A 458 -16.35 -22.46 -2.99
N THR A 459 -15.20 -22.92 -3.50
CA THR A 459 -14.62 -24.24 -3.19
C THR A 459 -13.70 -24.25 -1.96
N LYS A 460 -13.61 -23.14 -1.20
CA LYS A 460 -12.78 -23.04 0.01
C LYS A 460 -13.55 -23.14 1.33
N THR A 461 -14.58 -23.97 1.39
CA THR A 461 -14.85 -24.67 2.66
C THR A 461 -13.87 -25.84 2.71
N LYS A 462 -13.11 -25.97 3.81
CA LYS A 462 -11.96 -26.89 3.94
C LYS A 462 -12.32 -28.40 3.80
N ASP A 463 -13.61 -28.72 3.60
CA ASP A 463 -14.17 -30.08 3.63
C ASP A 463 -15.01 -30.45 2.39
N VAL A 464 -14.95 -29.68 1.29
CA VAL A 464 -15.66 -30.07 0.06
C VAL A 464 -14.78 -30.99 -0.76
N ASP A 465 -15.18 -32.25 -0.84
CA ASP A 465 -14.63 -33.20 -1.79
C ASP A 465 -15.10 -32.85 -3.21
N SER A 466 -14.16 -32.81 -4.17
CA SER A 466 -14.36 -32.26 -5.52
C SER A 466 -15.10 -33.19 -6.48
N ASN A 467 -15.80 -34.18 -5.94
CA ASN A 467 -16.50 -35.19 -6.70
C ASN A 467 -17.97 -34.76 -6.88
N ASP A 468 -18.45 -34.68 -8.12
CA ASP A 468 -19.81 -34.20 -8.42
C ASP A 468 -20.90 -35.27 -8.26
N LYS A 469 -20.53 -36.53 -7.97
CA LYS A 469 -21.49 -37.63 -7.77
C LYS A 469 -22.30 -37.45 -6.48
N PRO A 470 -23.53 -37.97 -6.36
CA PRO A 470 -24.24 -37.98 -5.07
C PRO A 470 -23.48 -38.81 -4.02
N PHE A 471 -23.79 -38.62 -2.74
CA PHE A 471 -23.31 -39.50 -1.69
C PHE A 471 -23.82 -40.94 -1.92
N GLY A 472 -22.93 -41.91 -1.68
CA GLY A 472 -23.24 -43.33 -1.67
C GLY A 472 -23.99 -43.74 -0.40
N THR A 473 -24.11 -45.05 -0.18
CA THR A 473 -24.86 -45.60 0.96
C THR A 473 -23.94 -46.04 2.08
N ASN A 474 -22.76 -46.56 1.76
CA ASN A 474 -21.79 -47.07 2.71
C ASN A 474 -20.47 -46.31 2.56
N ALA A 475 -19.81 -46.07 3.69
CA ALA A 475 -18.50 -45.48 3.76
C ALA A 475 -17.50 -46.52 4.27
N PHE A 476 -16.36 -46.62 3.60
CA PHE A 476 -15.28 -47.55 3.92
C PHE A 476 -14.06 -46.77 4.42
N PRO A 477 -13.43 -47.17 5.54
CA PRO A 477 -12.19 -46.56 5.98
C PRO A 477 -11.13 -46.63 4.88
N ALA A 478 -10.46 -45.51 4.62
CA ALA A 478 -9.40 -45.42 3.63
C ALA A 478 -8.25 -44.58 4.17
N LEU A 479 -7.03 -44.93 3.77
CA LEU A 479 -5.85 -44.09 3.98
C LEU A 479 -5.78 -43.06 2.85
N TYR A 480 -5.87 -41.78 3.19
CA TYR A 480 -5.69 -40.68 2.24
C TYR A 480 -4.30 -40.07 2.42
N SER A 481 -3.51 -40.10 1.36
CA SER A 481 -2.25 -39.38 1.28
C SER A 481 -2.38 -38.17 0.35
N PHE A 482 -1.71 -37.08 0.72
CA PHE A 482 -1.61 -35.89 -0.11
C PHE A 482 -0.30 -35.16 0.14
N GLU A 483 0.22 -34.52 -0.89
CA GLU A 483 1.34 -33.60 -0.74
C GLU A 483 0.84 -32.24 -0.24
N THR A 484 1.58 -31.64 0.69
CA THR A 484 1.34 -30.26 1.07
C THR A 484 1.49 -29.35 -0.15
N SER A 485 0.56 -28.41 -0.30
CA SER A 485 0.54 -27.51 -1.45
C SER A 485 1.44 -26.30 -1.22
N LYS A 486 2.22 -25.96 -2.25
CA LYS A 486 3.05 -24.75 -2.25
C LYS A 486 2.20 -23.50 -1.99
N PRO A 487 2.62 -22.62 -1.06
CA PRO A 487 2.15 -21.24 -0.95
C PRO A 487 1.77 -20.57 -2.28
N SER A 488 0.55 -20.05 -2.37
CA SER A 488 0.11 -19.15 -3.46
C SER A 488 1.03 -17.92 -3.56
N GLU A 489 1.25 -17.47 -4.79
CA GLU A 489 2.05 -16.27 -5.05
C GLU A 489 1.40 -15.01 -4.48
N PRO A 490 2.21 -14.02 -4.07
CA PRO A 490 1.70 -12.71 -3.67
C PRO A 490 0.93 -12.04 -4.81
N THR A 491 -0.24 -11.49 -4.51
CA THR A 491 -1.09 -10.75 -5.45
C THR A 491 -1.58 -9.46 -4.80
N VAL A 492 -2.04 -8.50 -5.61
CA VAL A 492 -2.66 -7.27 -5.08
C VAL A 492 -3.84 -7.61 -4.17
N LYS A 493 -4.69 -8.57 -4.55
CA LYS A 493 -5.79 -9.05 -3.71
C LYS A 493 -5.30 -9.56 -2.35
N MET A 494 -4.28 -10.41 -2.33
CA MET A 494 -3.73 -10.95 -1.07
C MET A 494 -3.26 -9.83 -0.14
N VAL A 495 -2.56 -8.83 -0.68
CA VAL A 495 -2.06 -7.69 0.09
C VAL A 495 -3.22 -6.87 0.63
N LEU A 496 -4.20 -6.51 -0.20
CA LEU A 496 -5.35 -5.71 0.20
C LEU A 496 -6.24 -6.42 1.23
N ASP A 497 -6.47 -7.73 1.06
CA ASP A 497 -7.21 -8.55 2.02
C ASP A 497 -6.48 -8.59 3.37
N TYR A 498 -5.14 -8.76 3.36
CA TYR A 498 -4.32 -8.76 4.58
C TYR A 498 -4.37 -7.40 5.29
N LEU A 499 -4.19 -6.30 4.56
CA LEU A 499 -4.23 -4.94 5.14
C LEU A 499 -5.62 -4.62 5.70
N THR A 500 -6.69 -5.03 5.01
CA THR A 500 -8.07 -4.86 5.49
C THR A 500 -8.31 -5.65 6.77
N LYS A 501 -7.92 -6.93 6.79
CA LYS A 501 -8.08 -7.80 7.96
C LYS A 501 -7.33 -7.28 9.20
N ASN A 502 -6.20 -6.61 9.00
CA ASN A 502 -5.39 -6.07 10.08
C ASN A 502 -5.59 -4.56 10.30
N GLU A 503 -6.60 -3.94 9.67
CA GLU A 503 -6.94 -2.51 9.85
C GLU A 503 -5.78 -1.55 9.53
N VAL A 504 -4.92 -1.90 8.57
CA VAL A 504 -3.73 -1.11 8.20
C VAL A 504 -3.98 -0.25 6.95
N GLY A 505 -3.90 1.07 7.13
CA GLY A 505 -4.14 2.05 6.06
C GLY A 505 -5.60 2.07 5.59
N HIS A 506 -5.98 3.04 4.73
CA HIS A 506 -7.31 3.09 4.12
C HIS A 506 -7.25 2.69 2.65
N GLY A 507 -8.38 2.32 2.04
CA GLY A 507 -8.47 1.78 0.67
C GLY A 507 -7.65 2.58 -0.36
N ALA A 508 -7.76 3.90 -0.35
CA ALA A 508 -7.00 4.78 -1.23
C ALA A 508 -5.48 4.79 -0.96
N THR A 509 -5.02 4.85 0.30
CA THR A 509 -3.57 4.79 0.58
C THR A 509 -2.98 3.45 0.21
N ARG A 510 -3.73 2.35 0.42
CA ARG A 510 -3.24 0.98 0.15
C ARG A 510 -2.90 0.82 -1.33
N MET A 511 -3.82 1.22 -2.22
CA MET A 511 -3.61 1.18 -3.67
C MET A 511 -2.53 2.16 -4.13
N ALA A 512 -2.53 3.40 -3.62
CA ALA A 512 -1.51 4.38 -3.97
C ALA A 512 -0.10 3.94 -3.51
N THR A 513 0.02 3.32 -2.34
CA THR A 513 1.29 2.80 -1.84
C THR A 513 1.79 1.63 -2.69
N LEU A 514 0.90 0.71 -3.08
CA LEU A 514 1.25 -0.36 -4.02
C LEU A 514 1.73 0.19 -5.36
N ALA A 515 1.04 1.21 -5.89
CA ALA A 515 1.44 1.90 -7.11
C ALA A 515 2.86 2.50 -6.98
N ASN A 516 3.13 3.17 -5.86
CA ASN A 516 4.43 3.79 -5.58
C ASN A 516 5.56 2.76 -5.43
N LEU A 517 5.29 1.59 -4.84
CA LEU A 517 6.29 0.51 -4.74
C LEU A 517 6.64 -0.12 -6.10
N MET A 518 5.76 0.03 -7.09
CA MET A 518 5.97 -0.43 -8.47
C MET A 518 6.51 0.66 -9.41
N GLU A 519 6.56 1.92 -8.97
CA GLU A 519 6.93 3.02 -9.83
C GLU A 519 8.45 3.03 -10.08
N ASN A 520 8.85 2.82 -11.34
CA ASN A 520 10.26 2.73 -11.71
C ASN A 520 10.85 4.10 -12.12
N LYS A 521 10.75 5.10 -11.24
CA LYS A 521 11.54 6.32 -11.38
C LYS A 521 12.94 6.02 -10.85
N SER A 522 13.89 5.81 -11.75
CA SER A 522 15.33 5.62 -11.44
C SER A 522 15.68 4.34 -10.67
N ALA A 523 15.19 3.16 -11.10
CA ALA A 523 15.49 1.86 -10.49
C ALA A 523 15.10 1.73 -9.00
N SER A 524 14.17 2.58 -8.54
CA SER A 524 13.71 2.60 -7.14
C SER A 524 12.50 1.71 -6.85
N ALA A 525 11.95 1.05 -7.88
CA ALA A 525 10.85 0.11 -7.71
C ALA A 525 11.31 -1.08 -6.86
N THR A 526 10.56 -1.39 -5.80
CA THR A 526 10.77 -2.57 -4.96
C THR A 526 9.92 -3.75 -5.42
N LEU A 527 8.87 -3.49 -6.20
CA LEU A 527 7.95 -4.48 -6.73
C LEU A 527 7.78 -4.32 -8.24
N THR A 528 7.45 -5.42 -8.89
CA THR A 528 6.93 -5.45 -10.26
C THR A 528 5.70 -6.33 -10.30
N GLU A 529 4.84 -6.08 -11.28
CA GLU A 529 3.64 -6.89 -11.56
C GLU A 529 3.94 -7.78 -12.78
N ARG A 530 3.65 -9.07 -12.69
CA ARG A 530 3.69 -10.03 -13.80
C ARG A 530 2.50 -10.99 -13.76
N LYS A 531 1.53 -10.83 -14.68
CA LYS A 531 0.36 -11.72 -14.85
C LYS A 531 -0.51 -11.86 -13.58
N GLY A 532 -0.88 -10.75 -12.97
CA GLY A 532 -1.63 -10.62 -11.72
C GLY A 532 -0.80 -10.87 -10.44
N LYS A 533 0.53 -10.99 -10.54
CA LYS A 533 1.42 -11.44 -9.44
C LYS A 533 2.42 -10.36 -9.08
N LEU A 534 2.68 -10.22 -7.79
CA LEU A 534 3.67 -9.29 -7.25
C LEU A 534 5.02 -10.00 -7.11
N VAL A 535 6.04 -9.43 -7.74
CA VAL A 535 7.40 -9.97 -7.76
C VAL A 535 8.37 -8.92 -7.22
N LEU A 536 9.19 -9.31 -6.25
CA LEU A 536 10.23 -8.46 -5.69
C LEU A 536 11.32 -8.17 -6.73
N THR A 537 11.73 -6.91 -6.82
CA THR A 537 12.96 -6.52 -7.50
C THR A 537 14.16 -6.81 -6.59
N PRO A 538 15.42 -6.72 -7.08
CA PRO A 538 16.59 -6.77 -6.20
C PRO A 538 16.51 -5.79 -5.01
N LEU A 539 16.09 -4.54 -5.26
CA LEU A 539 15.89 -3.56 -4.18
C LEU A 539 14.75 -3.98 -3.25
N GLY A 540 13.73 -4.66 -3.78
CA GLY A 540 12.65 -5.26 -3.00
C GLY A 540 13.12 -6.36 -2.06
N TYR A 541 13.97 -7.27 -2.53
CA TYR A 541 14.60 -8.29 -1.68
C TYR A 541 15.47 -7.66 -0.59
N LEU A 542 16.26 -6.65 -0.94
CA LEU A 542 17.13 -5.96 0.02
C LEU A 542 16.30 -5.21 1.08
N THR A 543 15.25 -4.51 0.63
CA THR A 543 14.30 -3.81 1.51
C THR A 543 13.59 -4.80 2.43
N GLY A 544 13.05 -5.89 1.88
CA GLY A 544 12.36 -6.93 2.63
C GLY A 544 13.26 -7.58 3.68
N ALA A 545 14.49 -7.93 3.30
CA ALA A 545 15.48 -8.46 4.23
C ALA A 545 15.82 -7.47 5.34
N ALA A 546 16.07 -6.20 5.01
CA ALA A 546 16.41 -5.17 5.99
C ALA A 546 15.31 -4.98 7.05
N ILE A 547 14.04 -4.90 6.62
CA ILE A 547 12.91 -4.56 7.50
C ILE A 547 12.21 -5.79 8.11
N HIS A 548 12.67 -7.00 7.82
CA HIS A 548 11.98 -8.20 8.28
C HIS A 548 11.95 -8.23 9.82
N ASN A 549 10.77 -8.49 10.40
CA ASN A 549 10.51 -8.46 11.85
C ASN A 549 10.75 -7.11 12.56
N CYS A 550 10.90 -6.01 11.82
CA CYS A 550 10.93 -4.67 12.42
C CYS A 550 9.54 -4.25 12.93
N LEU A 551 9.50 -3.35 13.92
CA LEU A 551 8.27 -2.74 14.39
C LEU A 551 7.63 -1.86 13.32
N ILE A 552 8.41 -1.17 12.48
CA ILE A 552 7.86 -0.37 11.36
C ILE A 552 7.11 -1.21 10.31
N SER A 553 7.40 -2.51 10.20
CA SER A 553 6.70 -3.46 9.33
C SER A 553 5.58 -4.23 10.04
N SER A 554 5.33 -3.96 11.32
CA SER A 554 4.28 -4.62 12.09
C SER A 554 2.90 -3.98 11.85
N PRO A 555 1.88 -4.76 11.43
CA PRO A 555 0.50 -4.29 11.37
C PRO A 555 0.01 -3.75 12.72
N ARG A 556 0.33 -4.48 13.80
CA ARG A 556 -0.08 -4.13 15.16
C ARG A 556 0.49 -2.77 15.59
N ALA A 557 1.78 -2.53 15.33
CA ALA A 557 2.40 -1.24 15.65
C ALA A 557 1.74 -0.09 14.85
N THR A 558 1.38 -0.34 13.59
CA THR A 558 0.70 0.65 12.75
C THR A 558 -0.71 1.00 13.27
N VAL A 559 -1.47 0.00 13.74
CA VAL A 559 -2.79 0.21 14.35
C VAL A 559 -2.65 0.98 15.68
N GLN A 560 -1.74 0.54 16.55
CA GLN A 560 -1.50 1.23 17.84
C GLN A 560 -1.10 2.69 17.67
N LEU A 561 -0.32 3.01 16.63
CA LEU A 561 0.02 4.38 16.29
C LEU A 561 -1.22 5.18 15.85
N THR A 562 -2.14 4.56 15.10
CA THR A 562 -3.39 5.20 14.68
C THR A 562 -4.26 5.53 15.90
N ASP A 563 -4.34 4.62 16.87
CA ASP A 563 -5.01 4.85 18.15
C ASP A 563 -4.36 5.98 18.94
N LEU A 564 -3.02 6.05 18.94
CA LEU A 564 -2.27 7.10 19.60
C LEU A 564 -2.54 8.47 18.95
N MET A 565 -2.59 8.55 17.62
CA MET A 565 -2.96 9.78 16.91
C MET A 565 -4.37 10.25 17.29
N LYS A 566 -5.32 9.32 17.44
CA LYS A 566 -6.68 9.62 17.92
C LYS A 566 -6.67 10.12 19.37
N GLN A 567 -5.82 9.58 20.24
CA GLN A 567 -5.67 10.11 21.60
C GLN A 567 -5.06 11.53 21.63
N VAL A 568 -4.21 11.87 20.65
CA VAL A 568 -3.69 13.24 20.48
C VAL A 568 -4.79 14.19 20.00
N GLU A 569 -5.63 13.74 19.07
CA GLU A 569 -6.86 14.43 18.64
C GLU A 569 -7.76 14.73 19.83
N GLU A 570 -8.07 13.73 20.67
CA GLU A 570 -8.92 13.86 21.86
C GLU A 570 -8.28 14.66 23.02
N GLY A 571 -7.04 15.15 22.86
CA GLY A 571 -6.31 15.88 23.90
C GLY A 571 -5.84 15.02 25.08
N LYS A 572 -6.04 13.70 25.03
CA LYS A 572 -5.63 12.76 26.10
C LYS A 572 -4.12 12.59 26.18
N VAL A 573 -3.42 12.78 25.07
CA VAL A 573 -1.97 12.58 24.94
C VAL A 573 -1.34 13.76 24.19
N SER A 574 -0.11 14.12 24.56
CA SER A 574 0.67 15.18 23.89
C SER A 574 1.53 14.63 22.75
N PHE A 575 2.03 15.52 21.89
CA PHE A 575 2.99 15.13 20.84
C PHE A 575 4.27 14.49 21.38
N ALA A 576 4.65 14.73 22.65
CA ALA A 576 5.81 14.09 23.26
C ALA A 576 5.71 12.55 23.21
N LYS A 577 4.49 12.01 23.36
CA LYS A 577 4.30 10.55 23.28
C LYS A 577 4.53 10.01 21.86
N ILE A 578 4.19 10.79 20.84
CA ILE A 578 4.49 10.45 19.44
C ILE A 578 6.01 10.34 19.24
N TYR A 579 6.76 11.27 19.82
CA TYR A 579 8.22 11.29 19.75
C TYR A 579 8.85 10.09 20.47
N GLU A 580 8.37 9.78 21.68
CA GLU A 580 8.80 8.60 22.44
C GLU A 580 8.58 7.30 21.64
N VAL A 581 7.39 7.13 21.05
CA VAL A 581 7.06 5.93 20.27
C VAL A 581 7.91 5.86 19.00
N ALA A 582 8.11 6.97 18.29
CA ALA A 582 8.98 7.02 17.12
C ALA A 582 10.42 6.60 17.49
N ASN A 583 10.99 7.17 18.57
CA ASN A 583 12.33 6.84 19.02
C ASN A 583 12.45 5.39 19.50
N TYR A 584 11.44 4.86 20.18
CA TYR A 584 11.39 3.46 20.57
C TYR A 584 11.44 2.52 19.36
N ILE A 585 10.63 2.81 18.32
CA ILE A 585 10.63 2.04 17.06
C ILE A 585 12.01 2.13 16.40
N ILE A 586 12.59 3.33 16.30
CA ILE A 586 13.89 3.54 15.66
C ILE A 586 15.00 2.74 16.36
N GLU A 587 15.01 2.72 17.69
CA GLU A 587 16.03 2.01 18.46
C GLU A 587 15.91 0.49 18.30
N LYS A 588 14.68 -0.05 18.36
CA LYS A 588 14.44 -1.49 18.16
C LYS A 588 14.68 -1.93 16.73
N ASP A 589 14.27 -1.12 15.77
CA ASP A 589 14.45 -1.43 14.35
C ASP A 589 15.90 -1.28 13.92
N ARG A 590 16.69 -0.36 14.52
CA ARG A 590 18.14 -0.31 14.33
C ARG A 590 18.78 -1.66 14.64
N GLN A 591 18.50 -2.22 15.81
CA GLN A 591 19.08 -3.50 16.25
C GLN A 591 18.69 -4.63 15.28
N THR A 592 17.42 -4.66 14.88
CA THR A 592 16.88 -5.65 13.94
C THR A 592 17.49 -5.52 12.54
N MET A 593 17.57 -4.31 12.00
CA MET A 593 18.17 -4.03 10.68
C MET A 593 19.65 -4.39 10.62
N VAL A 594 20.41 -4.08 11.68
CA VAL A 594 21.83 -4.46 11.78
C VAL A 594 21.99 -5.96 11.72
N ALA A 595 21.23 -6.70 12.53
CA ALA A 595 21.25 -8.16 12.53
C ALA A 595 20.86 -8.73 11.15
N ASN A 596 19.74 -8.26 10.59
CA ASN A 596 19.26 -8.71 9.29
C ASN A 596 20.28 -8.49 8.18
N LEU A 597 20.85 -7.27 8.07
CA LEU A 597 21.75 -6.89 6.99
C LEU A 597 23.12 -7.57 7.09
N ALA A 598 23.61 -7.87 8.29
CA ALA A 598 24.82 -8.67 8.49
C ALA A 598 24.69 -10.10 7.94
N HIS A 599 23.48 -10.67 7.96
CA HIS A 599 23.22 -12.02 7.47
C HIS A 599 22.97 -12.12 5.97
N VAL A 600 22.67 -11.00 5.27
CA VAL A 600 22.32 -11.03 3.84
C VAL A 600 23.42 -11.66 2.99
N GLY A 601 24.70 -11.42 3.30
CA GLY A 601 25.83 -11.99 2.55
C GLY A 601 26.04 -13.49 2.74
N ALA A 602 25.53 -14.06 3.84
CA ALA A 602 25.61 -15.49 4.16
C ALA A 602 24.34 -16.26 3.80
N ASP A 603 23.23 -15.55 3.54
CA ASP A 603 21.95 -16.12 3.17
C ASP A 603 21.95 -16.52 1.68
N THR A 604 22.18 -17.81 1.41
CA THR A 604 22.26 -18.37 0.05
C THR A 604 21.01 -18.11 -0.79
N TYR A 605 19.84 -17.97 -0.15
CA TYR A 605 18.61 -17.60 -0.86
C TYR A 605 18.67 -16.16 -1.37
N LEU A 606 19.28 -15.25 -0.61
CA LEU A 606 19.36 -13.82 -0.96
C LEU A 606 20.53 -13.51 -1.89
N THR A 607 21.64 -14.23 -1.81
CA THR A 607 22.82 -13.98 -2.65
C THR A 607 22.50 -14.02 -4.15
N ASP A 608 21.61 -14.92 -4.56
CA ASP A 608 21.19 -15.06 -5.96
C ASP A 608 20.20 -13.97 -6.41
N LYS A 609 19.45 -13.41 -5.46
CA LYS A 609 18.38 -12.42 -5.71
C LYS A 609 18.89 -10.98 -5.62
N LEU A 610 20.11 -10.78 -5.10
CA LEU A 610 20.71 -9.48 -4.84
C LEU A 610 21.99 -9.27 -5.67
N PRO A 611 21.87 -9.00 -6.98
CA PRO A 611 23.01 -8.57 -7.81
C PRO A 611 23.51 -7.15 -7.45
N LEU A 612 22.91 -6.48 -6.46
CA LEU A 612 23.20 -5.10 -6.05
C LEU A 612 24.54 -4.91 -5.31
N LYS A 613 25.45 -5.88 -5.38
CA LYS A 613 26.77 -5.75 -4.77
C LYS A 613 27.53 -4.61 -5.43
N ASN A 614 27.81 -3.57 -4.66
CA ASN A 614 28.57 -2.42 -5.12
C ASN A 614 30.05 -2.73 -4.92
N ASN A 615 30.73 -3.20 -5.97
CA ASN A 615 32.18 -3.47 -5.93
C ASN A 615 33.05 -2.22 -5.64
N ASN A 616 32.47 -1.02 -5.46
CA ASN A 616 33.23 0.23 -5.59
C ASN A 616 33.13 1.27 -4.46
N SER A 617 32.19 1.20 -3.50
CA SER A 617 31.99 2.27 -2.51
C SER A 617 32.13 1.85 -1.04
N ALA A 618 31.73 0.62 -0.68
CA ALA A 618 31.81 0.07 0.68
C ALA A 618 33.24 -0.31 1.11
N LEU A 619 34.09 -0.56 0.13
CA LEU A 619 35.46 -1.00 0.31
C LEU A 619 36.37 0.21 0.18
N LYS A 620 36.32 1.13 1.15
CA LYS A 620 37.31 2.20 1.27
C LYS A 620 38.04 2.11 2.59
N VAL A 621 39.36 2.20 2.53
CA VAL A 621 40.25 2.30 3.69
C VAL A 621 40.49 3.77 3.97
N LYS A 622 40.55 4.14 5.25
CA LYS A 622 41.07 5.43 5.71
C LYS A 622 42.40 5.20 6.41
N GLY A 623 43.34 6.11 6.21
CA GLY A 623 44.64 6.05 6.87
C GLY A 623 45.49 7.28 6.56
N VAL A 624 46.65 7.36 7.20
CA VAL A 624 47.63 8.43 6.94
C VAL A 624 48.62 7.93 5.90
N TRP A 625 48.72 8.65 4.78
CA TRP A 625 49.69 8.38 3.72
C TRP A 625 50.42 9.68 3.39
N LYS A 626 51.76 9.65 3.42
CA LYS A 626 52.61 10.86 3.26
C LYS A 626 52.19 12.02 4.17
N GLY A 627 51.82 11.71 5.42
CA GLY A 627 51.42 12.70 6.43
C GLY A 627 50.04 13.33 6.23
N LYS A 628 49.24 12.86 5.26
CA LYS A 628 47.86 13.33 5.03
C LYS A 628 46.85 12.21 5.29
N GLU A 629 45.72 12.56 5.89
CA GLU A 629 44.58 11.65 5.91
C GLU A 629 44.03 11.45 4.51
N ILE A 630 44.01 10.20 4.06
CA ILE A 630 43.49 9.81 2.75
C ILE A 630 42.39 8.77 2.91
N SER A 631 41.61 8.61 1.84
CA SER A 631 40.75 7.45 1.67
C SER A 631 40.91 6.88 0.27
N PHE A 632 41.17 5.57 0.18
CA PHE A 632 41.35 4.85 -1.08
C PHE A 632 40.53 3.56 -1.09
N LYS A 633 40.29 2.98 -2.26
CA LYS A 633 39.52 1.73 -2.38
C LYS A 633 40.31 0.55 -1.78
N LYS A 634 39.65 -0.27 -0.96
CA LYS A 634 40.12 -1.56 -0.42
C LYS A 634 40.18 -2.67 -1.49
N VAL A 635 39.67 -2.41 -2.70
CA VAL A 635 39.66 -3.36 -3.81
C VAL A 635 40.27 -2.75 -5.05
N TYR A 636 41.04 -3.58 -5.78
CA TYR A 636 41.54 -3.29 -7.11
C TYR A 636 41.28 -4.49 -8.03
N MET A 637 40.57 -4.27 -9.14
CA MET A 637 40.00 -5.34 -9.97
C MET A 637 39.15 -6.30 -9.13
N ASP A 638 39.54 -7.57 -9.03
CA ASP A 638 38.92 -8.63 -8.23
C ASP A 638 39.67 -8.90 -6.91
N HIS A 639 40.81 -8.26 -6.67
CA HIS A 639 41.59 -8.41 -5.44
C HIS A 639 41.12 -7.48 -4.32
N THR A 640 40.92 -8.03 -3.12
CA THR A 640 40.64 -7.26 -1.89
C THR A 640 41.88 -7.18 -1.02
N PHE A 641 42.34 -5.97 -0.71
CA PHE A 641 43.55 -5.79 0.06
C PHE A 641 43.43 -6.35 1.49
N THR A 642 44.44 -7.13 1.89
CA THR A 642 44.60 -7.62 3.25
C THR A 642 45.02 -6.51 4.21
N ALA A 643 44.93 -6.74 5.53
CA ALA A 643 45.36 -5.75 6.52
C ALA A 643 46.85 -5.38 6.35
N ASP A 644 47.70 -6.36 6.07
CA ASP A 644 49.14 -6.16 5.86
C ASP A 644 49.42 -5.37 4.57
N GLU A 645 48.73 -5.69 3.48
CA GLU A 645 48.84 -4.95 2.22
C GLU A 645 48.43 -3.48 2.39
N ILE A 646 47.36 -3.23 3.16
CA ILE A 646 46.92 -1.88 3.50
C ILE A 646 48.00 -1.11 4.28
N GLN A 647 48.62 -1.75 5.27
CA GLN A 647 49.71 -1.12 6.04
C GLN A 647 50.90 -0.77 5.15
N LYS A 648 51.32 -1.70 4.26
CA LYS A 648 52.39 -1.47 3.28
C LYS A 648 52.07 -0.31 2.35
N LEU A 649 50.84 -0.27 1.82
CA LEU A 649 50.36 0.81 0.95
C LEU A 649 50.36 2.18 1.64
N LEU A 650 49.89 2.25 2.89
CA LEU A 650 49.89 3.47 3.70
C LEU A 650 51.31 3.92 4.07
N ALA A 651 52.25 2.98 4.23
CA ALA A 651 53.67 3.27 4.38
C ALA A 651 54.36 3.70 3.07
N GLY A 652 53.62 3.73 1.95
CA GLY A 652 54.14 4.13 0.64
C GLY A 652 54.93 3.03 -0.08
N GLN A 653 54.80 1.78 0.34
CA GLN A 653 55.46 0.63 -0.27
C GLN A 653 54.65 0.07 -1.46
N THR A 654 55.36 -0.60 -2.36
CA THR A 654 54.77 -1.40 -3.44
C THR A 654 54.33 -2.76 -2.90
N ILE A 655 53.16 -3.23 -3.33
CA ILE A 655 52.67 -4.59 -3.06
C ILE A 655 52.44 -5.32 -4.38
N THR A 656 52.58 -6.64 -4.35
CA THR A 656 52.23 -7.54 -5.45
C THR A 656 50.87 -8.17 -5.16
N ILE A 657 49.94 -8.09 -6.11
CA ILE A 657 48.61 -8.70 -6.01
C ILE A 657 48.34 -9.59 -7.22
N THR A 658 47.53 -10.63 -7.04
CA THR A 658 47.06 -11.50 -8.14
C THR A 658 45.65 -11.06 -8.54
N VAL A 659 45.42 -10.87 -9.85
CA VAL A 659 44.15 -10.40 -10.40
C VAL A 659 43.76 -11.20 -11.65
N THR A 660 42.46 -11.28 -11.94
CA THR A 660 41.93 -12.02 -13.08
C THR A 660 41.60 -11.09 -14.25
N SER A 661 42.09 -11.42 -15.45
CA SER A 661 41.76 -10.67 -16.67
C SER A 661 40.30 -10.90 -17.11
N LYS A 662 39.79 -10.03 -17.99
CA LYS A 662 38.46 -10.21 -18.61
C LYS A 662 38.27 -11.53 -19.36
N LYS A 663 39.36 -12.24 -19.70
CA LYS A 663 39.35 -13.56 -20.36
C LYS A 663 39.54 -14.74 -19.38
N GLY A 664 39.50 -14.49 -18.07
CA GLY A 664 39.60 -15.54 -17.04
C GLY A 664 41.02 -16.02 -16.73
N LYS A 665 42.06 -15.38 -17.28
CA LYS A 665 43.47 -15.71 -16.98
C LYS A 665 43.97 -14.87 -15.80
N GLU A 666 44.52 -15.52 -14.78
CA GLU A 666 45.18 -14.89 -13.64
C GLU A 666 46.58 -14.35 -14.00
N PHE A 667 46.95 -13.22 -13.41
CA PHE A 667 48.28 -12.62 -13.52
C PHE A 667 48.58 -11.77 -12.28
N THR A 668 49.86 -11.58 -11.99
CA THR A 668 50.34 -10.73 -10.89
C THR A 668 50.65 -9.33 -11.37
N ILE A 669 50.41 -8.35 -10.51
CA ILE A 669 50.74 -6.94 -10.75
C ILE A 669 51.33 -6.31 -9.49
N ASP A 670 52.31 -5.45 -9.70
CA ASP A 670 52.91 -4.63 -8.64
C ASP A 670 52.30 -3.23 -8.67
N GLY A 671 51.93 -2.70 -7.51
CA GLY A 671 51.41 -1.34 -7.43
C GLY A 671 51.54 -0.71 -6.05
N LEU A 672 51.34 0.60 -6.03
CA LEU A 672 51.41 1.45 -4.84
C LEU A 672 50.31 2.51 -4.85
N LEU A 673 50.15 3.26 -3.77
CA LEU A 673 49.27 4.42 -3.77
C LEU A 673 49.88 5.58 -4.56
N ALA A 674 49.06 6.25 -5.36
CA ALA A 674 49.42 7.47 -6.07
C ALA A 674 48.26 8.47 -6.05
N GLU A 675 48.60 9.76 -6.20
CA GLU A 675 47.60 10.79 -6.49
C GLU A 675 47.10 10.63 -7.93
N LYS A 676 45.79 10.68 -8.11
CA LYS A 676 45.09 10.50 -9.38
C LYS A 676 44.06 11.61 -9.56
N GLU A 677 43.69 11.88 -10.81
CA GLU A 677 42.66 12.84 -11.16
C GLU A 677 41.55 12.19 -11.98
N TYR A 678 40.30 12.48 -11.65
CA TYR A 678 39.14 12.05 -12.43
C TYR A 678 38.08 13.16 -12.43
N ASN A 679 37.63 13.59 -13.62
CA ASN A 679 36.68 14.70 -13.81
C ASN A 679 37.05 15.95 -12.98
N GLY A 680 38.33 16.34 -12.99
CA GLY A 680 38.85 17.52 -12.27
C GLY A 680 38.94 17.37 -10.75
N ARG A 681 38.69 16.19 -10.18
CA ARG A 681 38.84 15.91 -8.74
C ARG A 681 40.06 15.04 -8.49
N ARG A 682 40.96 15.52 -7.63
CA ARG A 682 42.13 14.76 -7.15
C ARG A 682 41.72 13.77 -6.04
N TYR A 683 42.26 12.56 -6.09
CA TYR A 683 42.06 11.52 -5.09
C TYR A 683 43.30 10.62 -5.00
N VAL A 684 43.45 9.88 -3.90
CA VAL A 684 44.51 8.87 -3.76
C VAL A 684 43.94 7.48 -4.05
N GLY A 685 44.65 6.69 -4.86
CA GLY A 685 44.23 5.34 -5.20
C GLY A 685 45.39 4.44 -5.59
N PHE A 686 45.16 3.11 -5.53
CA PHE A 686 46.12 2.12 -5.99
C PHE A 686 46.44 2.31 -7.48
N SER A 687 47.71 2.32 -7.80
CA SER A 687 48.26 2.57 -9.12
C SER A 687 49.31 1.52 -9.46
N VAL A 688 49.15 0.95 -10.63
CA VAL A 688 50.15 0.09 -11.27
C VAL A 688 51.00 1.02 -12.13
N PRO A 689 52.33 1.09 -11.92
CA PRO A 689 53.22 1.79 -12.84
C PRO A 689 53.01 1.26 -14.26
N ALA A 690 52.98 2.14 -15.27
CA ALA A 690 52.78 1.70 -16.64
C ALA A 690 53.83 0.64 -17.00
N TRP A 691 53.39 -0.50 -17.52
CA TRP A 691 54.29 -1.46 -18.14
C TRP A 691 55.05 -0.71 -19.25
N GLU A 692 56.37 -0.62 -19.16
CA GLU A 692 57.17 -0.39 -20.36
C GLU A 692 56.77 -1.49 -21.33
N ARG A 693 56.13 -1.08 -22.43
CA ARG A 693 55.50 -1.98 -23.39
C ARG A 693 56.49 -2.91 -24.05
#